data_AF-A0A9E4IM74-F1
#
_entry.id   AF-A0A9E4IM74-F1
#
_cell.length_a   1.000
_cell.length_b   1.000
_cell.length_c   1.000
_cell.angle_alpha   90.00
_cell.angle_beta   90.00
_cell.angle_gamma   90.00
#
_symmetry.space_group_name_H-M   'P 1'
#
loop_
_entity.id
_entity.type
_entity.pdbx_description
1 polymer ?
#
loop_
_entity_poly.entity_id
_entity_poly.type
_entity_poly.pdbx_seq_one_letter_code
_entity_poly.pdbx_strand_id
1 'polypeptide(L)'
;MQNQTGARRGMPAPTCAIRWWAALLTCVVGAAATATAAPNPEATYHWHGELVALDEAAGTVTVKSPAADPDALASLKEAHAGDRILITWSGAEGRANGIRMAAPYGGADLQPVEAQEAVEPDTVAADAAAEEEAAESARFLLPARFVAVDDGAEHLTFKASLPTESLGKMRSLKRGAWIRATTTRAAAEAEAPVLAIAAYSPSPEWRPAPQRGATFRWQGELVSLDEATGTLTVKSRVASQGGLAAVAGAKSGQPIVINWSGFESRASGIRSAMPDDGSGLWGSNRFLLRATFVEADDTGRYLTFETAVPAQSLATVRSLTRGSWASVTSPHHPSDGSPAVLSVDAYVPLRERRAAPLPGASYRWDGELLALDESTGTLTVKSRVASPAGLAAVAGAESGAPIVIAWSGYGNRASGIRAAMPDDDSGLWGSNRFLLRAAFVETDETGRYLTFKTKVPAESLATVRSLTRGSWASVRSPHHPSDGSPAVLAVDSYVPLRERRPAPLPGATYRWDGELVSLDESTGTLTVKSRVASPAGLAAVAGAESGAPIVITWSGYESRASGIRSAMPDDGSGLWGSNRFLLRATLVEADEAGRYLTFKTRVPAESLATVRSLTRGSWASVTSPHHPAGKVRSVMAVNAYVPSPERRPSPSAGATYRWDGELVSLDEATGMLRVRSRVASPAGLAAVADAQTGAPIVITWSGYDSQANGIRSAMPDDGSGLWGSNRFLLRATFVEADEAGRYLTFEVAVPETSLEAVRALAQGAWTSVTSPHHPADAAPAVTAVTAYAASAMLESAAQ
;
A
#
# COMPACT_ATOMS: atom_id res chain seq x y z
N MET A 1 60.35 -15.64 -55.65
CA MET A 1 60.48 -14.19 -55.43
C MET A 1 60.00 -13.91 -54.01
N GLN A 2 60.92 -14.04 -53.04
CA GLN A 2 61.60 -12.96 -52.28
C GLN A 2 60.69 -12.36 -51.20
N ASN A 3 60.82 -12.75 -49.92
CA ASN A 3 61.82 -12.37 -48.87
C ASN A 3 61.31 -11.13 -48.09
N GLN A 4 61.26 -11.03 -46.75
CA GLN A 4 62.25 -11.25 -45.67
C GLN A 4 61.49 -11.39 -44.31
N THR A 5 61.72 -12.33 -43.38
CA THR A 5 62.83 -12.53 -42.38
C THR A 5 63.12 -11.33 -41.47
N GLY A 6 62.88 -11.36 -40.15
CA GLY A 6 63.74 -11.92 -39.08
C GLY A 6 63.82 -10.87 -37.93
N ALA A 7 64.22 -11.08 -36.68
CA ALA A 7 64.81 -12.19 -35.95
C ALA A 7 64.74 -11.94 -34.42
N ARG A 8 64.84 -13.03 -33.64
CA ARG A 8 65.11 -13.10 -32.19
C ARG A 8 66.56 -12.71 -31.85
N ARG A 9 66.80 -12.20 -30.64
CA ARG A 9 67.99 -12.35 -29.75
C ARG A 9 67.53 -11.90 -28.35
N GLY A 10 67.86 -12.46 -27.19
CA GLY A 10 68.92 -13.37 -26.76
C GLY A 10 69.31 -12.88 -25.35
N MET A 11 69.18 -13.72 -24.32
CA MET A 11 69.62 -13.42 -22.93
C MET A 11 71.14 -13.20 -22.88
N PRO A 12 71.61 -12.51 -21.83
CA PRO A 12 72.44 -13.24 -20.87
C PRO A 12 72.16 -12.86 -19.40
N ALA A 13 72.24 -13.86 -18.52
CA ALA A 13 72.66 -13.68 -17.12
C ALA A 13 74.20 -13.71 -17.09
N PRO A 14 74.91 -13.13 -16.08
CA PRO A 14 75.00 -13.83 -14.78
C PRO A 14 75.26 -12.95 -13.52
N THR A 15 74.91 -13.53 -12.36
CA THR A 15 75.60 -13.51 -11.04
C THR A 15 76.04 -12.19 -10.35
N CYS A 16 75.55 -12.04 -9.12
CA CYS A 16 76.31 -12.00 -7.84
C CYS A 16 76.14 -10.76 -6.93
N ALA A 17 76.10 -11.08 -5.63
CA ALA A 17 76.33 -10.26 -4.43
C ALA A 17 75.14 -9.37 -3.95
N ILE A 18 74.35 -9.82 -2.96
CA ILE A 18 74.64 -9.81 -1.50
C ILE A 18 74.73 -8.38 -0.94
N ARG A 19 73.59 -7.90 -0.41
CA ARG A 19 73.37 -7.18 0.88
C ARG A 19 71.99 -6.52 0.83
N TRP A 20 71.40 -6.22 1.99
CA TRP A 20 70.08 -5.58 2.21
C TRP A 20 68.88 -6.53 2.41
N TRP A 21 68.93 -7.36 3.46
CA TRP A 21 67.77 -8.07 4.03
C TRP A 21 67.59 -7.78 5.53
N ALA A 22 67.72 -6.52 5.97
CA ALA A 22 67.61 -6.18 7.39
C ALA A 22 66.88 -4.85 7.70
N ALA A 23 65.95 -4.40 6.84
CA ALA A 23 65.17 -3.18 7.10
C ALA A 23 63.74 -3.20 6.53
N LEU A 24 63.08 -4.37 6.52
CA LEU A 24 61.69 -4.49 6.04
C LEU A 24 60.86 -5.47 6.88
N LEU A 25 61.10 -5.50 8.19
CA LEU A 25 60.33 -6.30 9.15
C LEU A 25 59.92 -5.51 10.41
N THR A 26 59.66 -4.21 10.28
CA THR A 26 59.19 -3.40 11.42
C THR A 26 58.31 -2.22 10.97
N CYS A 27 57.19 -2.49 10.31
CA CYS A 27 56.05 -1.57 10.11
C CYS A 27 54.77 -2.34 9.73
N VAL A 28 54.44 -3.38 10.51
CA VAL A 28 53.09 -3.98 10.50
C VAL A 28 52.48 -3.66 11.87
N VAL A 29 51.93 -2.45 11.99
CA VAL A 29 51.03 -2.08 13.09
C VAL A 29 49.81 -1.40 12.47
N GLY A 30 48.72 -2.17 12.41
CA GLY A 30 47.32 -1.74 12.52
C GLY A 30 46.85 -0.52 11.73
N ALA A 31 46.42 -0.74 10.49
CA ALA A 31 45.31 0.02 9.90
C ALA A 31 44.20 -0.97 9.53
N ALA A 32 43.44 -1.40 10.54
CA ALA A 32 42.15 -2.03 10.30
C ALA A 32 41.21 -0.93 9.78
N ALA A 33 41.14 -0.78 8.45
CA ALA A 33 40.07 -0.03 7.83
C ALA A 33 38.77 -0.80 8.11
N THR A 34 38.05 -0.39 9.14
CA THR A 34 36.65 -0.77 9.32
C THR A 34 35.91 -0.24 8.10
N ALA A 35 35.64 -1.12 7.13
CA ALA A 35 34.66 -0.84 6.10
C ALA A 35 33.31 -0.72 6.81
N THR A 36 32.94 0.51 7.19
CA THR A 36 31.59 0.83 7.63
C THR A 36 30.67 0.50 6.48
N ALA A 37 29.90 -0.59 6.63
CA ALA A 37 28.88 -0.95 5.68
C ALA A 37 28.00 0.28 5.44
N ALA A 38 27.85 0.69 4.18
CA ALA A 38 26.97 1.80 3.83
C ALA A 38 25.58 1.51 4.43
N PRO A 39 24.93 2.49 5.08
CA PRO A 39 23.64 2.28 5.71
C PRO A 39 22.65 1.72 4.69
N ASN A 40 21.90 0.69 5.07
CA ASN A 40 20.90 0.07 4.20
C ASN A 40 19.90 1.15 3.77
N PRO A 41 19.76 1.47 2.46
CA PRO A 41 18.85 2.51 1.99
C PRO A 41 17.39 2.27 2.41
N GLU A 42 16.99 1.02 2.68
CA GLU A 42 15.64 0.66 3.17
C GLU A 42 15.37 1.09 4.62
N ALA A 43 16.41 1.46 5.38
CA ALA A 43 16.34 1.85 6.78
C ALA A 43 16.32 3.37 7.01
N THR A 44 16.13 4.18 5.96
CA THR A 44 16.12 5.65 6.09
C THR A 44 14.81 6.26 5.59
N TYR A 45 14.57 7.50 5.99
CA TYR A 45 13.51 8.34 5.46
C TYR A 45 13.94 9.80 5.38
N HIS A 46 13.27 10.55 4.51
CA HIS A 46 13.53 11.97 4.31
C HIS A 46 12.38 12.81 4.85
N TRP A 47 12.67 13.79 5.68
CA TRP A 47 11.72 14.81 6.11
C TRP A 47 12.20 16.20 5.69
N HIS A 48 11.29 17.15 5.71
CA HIS A 48 11.52 18.51 5.25
C HIS A 48 11.10 19.53 6.32
N GLY A 49 11.78 20.66 6.34
CA GLY A 49 11.41 21.78 7.21
C GLY A 49 12.18 23.05 6.86
N GLU A 50 11.73 24.16 7.41
CA GLU A 50 12.36 25.47 7.27
C GLU A 50 13.47 25.62 8.32
N LEU A 51 14.67 26.01 7.89
CA LEU A 51 15.79 26.29 8.76
C LEU A 51 15.54 27.57 9.57
N VAL A 52 15.37 27.43 10.89
CA VAL A 52 15.18 28.56 11.81
C VAL A 52 16.50 29.04 12.39
N ALA A 53 17.35 28.12 12.85
CA ALA A 53 18.66 28.43 13.42
C ALA A 53 19.61 27.22 13.34
N LEU A 54 20.92 27.48 13.35
CA LEU A 54 21.98 26.47 13.50
C LEU A 54 22.79 26.81 14.75
N ASP A 55 22.93 25.87 15.67
CA ASP A 55 23.80 25.98 16.84
C ASP A 55 25.01 25.07 16.62
N GLU A 56 26.10 25.64 16.15
CA GLU A 56 27.31 24.90 15.82
C GLU A 56 28.02 24.35 17.06
N ALA A 57 27.93 25.06 18.19
CA ALA A 57 28.57 24.65 19.43
C ALA A 57 27.86 23.43 20.02
N ALA A 58 26.53 23.41 19.98
CA ALA A 58 25.73 22.27 20.43
C ALA A 58 25.58 21.16 19.37
N GLY A 59 25.99 21.41 18.13
CA GLY A 59 25.78 20.48 17.02
C GLY A 59 24.29 20.25 16.72
N THR A 60 23.43 21.26 16.88
CA THR A 60 21.98 21.12 16.67
C THR A 60 21.45 22.09 15.61
N VAL A 61 20.34 21.72 14.97
CA VAL A 61 19.57 22.58 14.07
C VAL A 61 18.17 22.79 14.63
N THR A 62 17.71 24.04 14.62
CA THR A 62 16.31 24.39 14.89
C THR A 62 15.55 24.45 13.57
N VAL A 63 14.49 23.65 13.46
CA VAL A 63 13.68 23.49 12.26
C VAL A 63 12.22 23.77 12.57
N LYS A 64 11.52 24.46 11.66
CA LYS A 64 10.05 24.61 11.65
C LYS A 64 9.47 23.67 10.58
N SER A 65 8.58 22.76 10.98
CA SER A 65 7.97 21.80 10.06
C SER A 65 6.45 21.75 10.22
N PRO A 66 5.69 21.49 9.13
CA PRO A 66 4.24 21.48 9.18
C PRO A 66 3.69 20.22 9.87
N ALA A 67 2.62 20.40 10.63
CA ALA A 67 1.76 19.34 11.11
C ALA A 67 0.85 18.83 9.98
N ALA A 68 0.58 17.54 9.96
CA ALA A 68 -0.34 16.89 9.03
C ALA A 68 -1.81 17.05 9.48
N ASP A 69 -2.02 17.27 10.77
CA ASP A 69 -3.33 17.40 11.42
C ASP A 69 -3.25 18.47 12.55
N PRO A 70 -4.27 19.32 12.77
CA PRO A 70 -4.30 20.29 13.88
C PRO A 70 -4.11 19.66 15.27
N ASP A 71 -4.58 18.43 15.47
CA ASP A 71 -4.47 17.71 16.75
C ASP A 71 -3.12 17.03 16.93
N ALA A 72 -2.30 16.95 15.87
CA ALA A 72 -0.97 16.35 15.91
C ALA A 72 -0.07 16.97 16.99
N LEU A 73 -0.32 18.24 17.33
CA LEU A 73 0.45 19.01 18.30
C LEU A 73 -0.31 19.28 19.61
N ALA A 74 -1.52 18.74 19.77
CA ALA A 74 -2.35 19.00 20.95
C ALA A 74 -1.66 18.60 22.25
N SER A 75 -0.92 17.49 22.24
CA SER A 75 -0.13 17.00 23.38
C SER A 75 1.06 17.91 23.75
N LEU A 76 1.38 18.92 22.94
CA LEU A 76 2.47 19.87 23.20
C LEU A 76 1.99 21.21 23.76
N LYS A 77 0.70 21.37 24.04
CA LYS A 77 0.16 22.61 24.65
C LYS A 77 0.83 22.95 25.98
N GLU A 78 1.24 21.95 26.73
CA GLU A 78 1.90 22.09 28.03
C GLU A 78 3.44 21.95 27.94
N ALA A 79 3.99 21.69 26.75
CA ALA A 79 5.43 21.52 26.59
C ALA A 79 6.18 22.85 26.71
N HIS A 80 7.33 22.83 27.39
CA HIS A 80 8.24 23.95 27.54
C HIS A 80 9.42 23.83 26.58
N ALA A 81 9.93 24.98 26.12
CA ALA A 81 11.10 25.02 25.23
C ALA A 81 12.30 24.29 25.88
N GLY A 82 12.83 23.28 25.22
CA GLY A 82 13.87 22.40 25.73
C GLY A 82 13.39 21.01 26.15
N ASP A 83 12.08 20.78 26.29
CA ASP A 83 11.53 19.46 26.58
C ASP A 83 11.90 18.48 25.46
N ARG A 84 12.15 17.22 25.84
CA ARG A 84 12.31 16.16 24.84
C ARG A 84 10.93 15.88 24.23
N ILE A 85 10.88 15.67 22.93
CA ILE A 85 9.66 15.25 22.21
C ILE A 85 9.99 14.15 21.21
N LEU A 86 8.99 13.33 20.92
CA LEU A 86 9.04 12.33 19.87
C LEU A 86 8.10 12.77 18.77
N ILE A 87 8.65 12.97 17.57
CA ILE A 87 7.89 13.37 16.39
C ILE A 87 7.63 12.11 15.56
N THR A 88 6.36 11.82 15.31
CA THR A 88 5.91 10.79 14.37
C THR A 88 5.48 11.47 13.09
N TRP A 89 6.12 11.12 11.98
CA TRP A 89 5.77 11.68 10.67
C TRP A 89 4.74 10.82 9.95
N SER A 90 3.84 11.47 9.21
CA SER A 90 3.09 10.82 8.12
C SER A 90 4.03 10.61 6.93
N GLY A 91 3.83 9.57 6.12
CA GLY A 91 4.73 9.30 5.00
C GLY A 91 4.57 7.93 4.36
N ALA A 92 5.17 7.76 3.18
CA ALA A 92 5.28 6.48 2.48
C ALA A 92 6.61 6.42 1.70
N GLU A 93 7.09 5.21 1.40
CA GLU A 93 8.26 4.97 0.53
C GLU A 93 9.54 5.73 0.94
N GLY A 94 9.77 5.92 2.25
CA GLY A 94 10.94 6.64 2.76
C GLY A 94 10.84 8.17 2.64
N ARG A 95 9.64 8.72 2.45
CA ARG A 95 9.38 10.16 2.47
C ARG A 95 8.36 10.49 3.55
N ALA A 96 8.75 11.37 4.46
CA ALA A 96 7.89 11.98 5.45
C ALA A 96 7.27 13.27 4.88
N ASN A 97 5.96 13.39 5.09
CA ASN A 97 5.08 14.35 4.45
C ASN A 97 4.72 15.51 5.38
N GLY A 98 4.50 15.22 6.66
CA GLY A 98 4.17 16.19 7.70
C GLY A 98 4.10 15.50 9.06
N ILE A 99 4.12 16.27 10.14
CA ILE A 99 4.11 15.74 11.50
C ILE A 99 2.70 15.20 11.80
N ARG A 100 2.56 13.89 11.92
CA ARG A 100 1.28 13.24 12.25
C ARG A 100 0.97 13.37 13.74
N MET A 101 2.00 13.30 14.57
CA MET A 101 1.89 13.43 16.01
C MET A 101 3.22 13.92 16.57
N ALA A 102 3.18 14.75 17.59
CA ALA A 102 4.34 15.05 18.42
C ALA A 102 3.92 15.05 19.89
N ALA A 103 4.63 14.31 20.72
CA ALA A 103 4.31 14.15 22.13
C ALA A 103 5.56 14.37 23.01
N PRO A 104 5.40 14.84 24.26
CA PRO A 104 6.50 14.94 25.22
C PRO A 104 7.21 13.59 25.40
N TYR A 105 8.49 13.52 25.08
CA TYR A 105 9.28 12.29 25.16
C TYR A 105 9.93 12.19 26.53
N GLY A 106 9.16 11.67 27.47
CA GLY A 106 9.58 11.41 28.85
C GLY A 106 10.44 10.16 29.01
N GLY A 107 11.35 9.86 28.07
CA GLY A 107 12.44 8.89 28.23
C GLY A 107 12.12 7.43 28.64
N ALA A 108 10.86 7.06 28.91
CA ALA A 108 10.41 5.71 29.21
C ALA A 108 8.88 5.54 29.34
N ASP A 109 8.11 6.59 29.62
CA ASP A 109 6.69 6.45 30.02
C ASP A 109 5.64 6.83 28.95
N LEU A 110 5.96 6.80 27.66
CA LEU A 110 4.94 6.90 26.61
C LEU A 110 4.73 5.56 25.90
N GLN A 111 3.65 4.86 26.28
CA GLN A 111 2.90 4.15 25.26
C GLN A 111 2.34 5.17 24.25
N PRO A 112 2.26 4.86 22.93
CA PRO A 112 1.55 5.71 21.99
C PRO A 112 0.13 5.92 22.51
N VAL A 113 -0.21 7.18 22.82
CA VAL A 113 -1.51 7.57 23.38
C VAL A 113 -2.62 6.96 22.53
N GLU A 114 -3.49 6.18 23.18
CA GLU A 114 -4.74 5.69 22.61
C GLU A 114 -5.45 6.84 21.90
N ALA A 115 -5.79 6.65 20.62
CA ALA A 115 -6.77 7.49 19.97
C ALA A 115 -8.06 7.39 20.80
N GLN A 116 -8.41 8.48 21.48
CA GLN A 116 -9.60 8.57 22.32
C GLN A 116 -10.84 8.10 21.55
N GLU A 117 -11.60 7.21 22.20
CA GLU A 117 -12.89 6.70 21.76
C GLU A 117 -13.83 7.81 21.30
N ALA A 118 -14.37 7.64 20.10
CA ALA A 118 -15.71 8.10 19.75
C ALA A 118 -16.52 6.90 19.25
N VAL A 119 -17.56 6.61 20.04
CA VAL A 119 -18.67 5.67 19.97
C VAL A 119 -19.21 5.29 18.57
N GLU A 120 -19.20 3.96 18.31
CA GLU A 120 -20.17 3.05 17.62
C GLU A 120 -20.57 3.18 16.11
N PRO A 121 -20.99 2.07 15.46
CA PRO A 121 -20.33 1.58 14.25
C PRO A 121 -21.20 1.54 12.99
N ASP A 122 -20.54 1.62 11.82
CA ASP A 122 -20.77 0.73 10.67
C ASP A 122 -19.79 1.12 9.57
N THR A 123 -18.80 0.28 9.25
CA THR A 123 -18.15 0.13 7.93
C THR A 123 -16.88 -0.73 8.02
N VAL A 124 -17.04 -2.04 7.81
CA VAL A 124 -15.98 -3.08 7.92
C VAL A 124 -14.87 -2.97 6.84
N ALA A 125 -14.95 -2.03 5.90
CA ALA A 125 -14.03 -1.94 4.75
C ALA A 125 -12.96 -0.82 4.85
N ALA A 126 -13.05 0.11 5.80
CA ALA A 126 -12.13 1.25 5.91
C ALA A 126 -10.88 0.95 6.78
N ASP A 127 -10.97 -0.02 7.69
CA ASP A 127 -9.98 -0.19 8.77
C ASP A 127 -8.67 -0.87 8.36
N ALA A 128 -8.69 -1.78 7.39
CA ALA A 128 -7.47 -2.44 6.94
C ALA A 128 -6.47 -1.46 6.27
N ALA A 129 -6.98 -0.40 5.63
CA ALA A 129 -6.15 0.66 5.05
C ALA A 129 -5.59 1.60 6.12
N ALA A 130 -6.38 1.92 7.16
CA ALA A 130 -5.95 2.74 8.29
C ALA A 130 -4.87 2.03 9.15
N GLU A 131 -4.94 0.71 9.28
CA GLU A 131 -3.97 -0.11 10.02
C GLU A 131 -2.64 -0.32 9.28
N GLU A 132 -2.69 -0.54 7.95
CA GLU A 132 -1.47 -0.54 7.12
C GLU A 132 -0.80 0.85 7.17
N GLU A 133 -1.59 1.93 7.13
CA GLU A 133 -1.11 3.30 7.27
C GLU A 133 -0.52 3.60 8.66
N ALA A 134 -1.09 3.05 9.74
CA ALA A 134 -0.55 3.19 11.10
C ALA A 134 0.78 2.43 11.30
N ALA A 135 0.87 1.19 10.80
CA ALA A 135 2.09 0.38 10.83
C ALA A 135 3.18 0.93 9.90
N GLU A 136 2.83 1.60 8.81
CA GLU A 136 3.77 2.38 8.00
C GLU A 136 4.19 3.68 8.67
N SER A 137 3.29 4.36 9.39
CA SER A 137 3.58 5.62 10.10
C SER A 137 4.52 5.44 11.29
N ALA A 138 4.47 4.28 11.98
CA ALA A 138 5.41 3.94 13.06
C ALA A 138 6.88 3.84 12.60
N ARG A 139 7.15 3.89 11.28
CA ARG A 139 8.51 3.82 10.70
C ARG A 139 9.20 5.17 10.59
N PHE A 140 8.53 6.27 10.92
CA PHE A 140 9.06 7.63 10.76
C PHE A 140 9.10 8.37 12.09
N LEU A 141 10.01 7.96 12.97
CA LEU A 141 10.18 8.55 14.31
C LEU A 141 11.42 9.44 14.35
N LEU A 142 11.32 10.61 14.99
CA LEU A 142 12.40 11.55 15.19
C LEU A 142 12.39 12.08 16.64
N PRO A 143 13.35 11.69 17.50
CA PRO A 143 13.54 12.37 18.77
C PRO A 143 14.09 13.77 18.53
N ALA A 144 13.52 14.75 19.23
CA ALA A 144 13.86 16.14 19.11
C ALA A 144 13.71 16.88 20.45
N ARG A 145 14.09 18.16 20.47
CA ARG A 145 13.77 19.07 21.58
C ARG A 145 12.70 20.05 21.13
N PHE A 146 11.63 20.18 21.92
CA PHE A 146 10.59 21.17 21.69
C PHE A 146 11.17 22.59 21.72
N VAL A 147 10.69 23.47 20.84
CA VAL A 147 10.99 24.90 20.88
C VAL A 147 9.72 25.71 20.98
N ALA A 148 8.78 25.52 20.04
CA ALA A 148 7.50 26.22 20.04
C ALA A 148 6.49 25.53 19.09
N VAL A 149 5.20 25.70 19.36
CA VAL A 149 4.11 25.48 18.39
C VAL A 149 3.64 26.86 17.92
N ASP A 150 3.41 27.01 16.61
CA ASP A 150 2.87 28.26 16.05
C ASP A 150 1.41 28.49 16.52
N ASP A 151 0.92 29.73 16.56
CA ASP A 151 -0.37 30.11 17.17
C ASP A 151 -1.61 29.44 16.53
N GLY A 152 -1.44 28.76 15.40
CA GLY A 152 -2.46 27.95 14.73
C GLY A 152 -2.31 26.42 14.87
N ALA A 153 -1.34 25.92 15.64
CA ALA A 153 -0.96 24.51 15.71
C ALA A 153 -0.59 23.86 14.35
N GLU A 154 -0.39 24.67 13.31
CA GLU A 154 -0.06 24.18 11.95
C GLU A 154 1.42 23.78 11.82
N HIS A 155 2.28 24.25 12.72
CA HIS A 155 3.72 24.03 12.63
C HIS A 155 4.34 23.77 14.01
N LEU A 156 5.27 22.83 14.03
CA LEU A 156 6.14 22.56 15.16
C LEU A 156 7.54 23.09 14.87
N THR A 157 8.07 23.91 15.78
CA THR A 157 9.48 24.27 15.82
C THR A 157 10.19 23.39 16.84
N PHE A 158 11.24 22.69 16.40
CA PHE A 158 12.00 21.76 17.23
C PHE A 158 13.50 21.82 16.92
N LYS A 159 14.34 21.36 17.86
CA LYS A 159 15.78 21.15 17.65
C LYS A 159 16.08 19.68 17.40
N ALA A 160 16.92 19.40 16.41
CA ALA A 160 17.45 18.06 16.13
C ALA A 160 18.98 18.07 16.16
N SER A 161 19.59 17.00 16.69
CA SER A 161 21.03 16.80 16.69
C SER A 161 21.54 16.49 15.28
N LEU A 162 22.70 17.05 14.92
CA LEU A 162 23.35 16.85 13.64
C LEU A 162 24.70 16.14 13.78
N PRO A 163 25.06 15.29 12.81
CA PRO A 163 26.40 14.76 12.73
C PRO A 163 27.34 15.89 12.29
N THR A 164 28.57 15.89 12.79
CA THR A 164 29.57 16.95 12.56
C THR A 164 29.77 17.24 11.06
N GLU A 165 29.69 16.22 10.21
CA GLU A 165 29.79 16.33 8.75
C GLU A 165 28.65 17.14 8.10
N SER A 166 27.47 17.20 8.73
CA SER A 166 26.34 17.99 8.23
C SER A 166 26.44 19.47 8.61
N LEU A 167 27.16 19.82 9.69
CA LEU A 167 27.32 21.22 10.13
C LEU A 167 27.98 22.09 9.05
N GLY A 168 29.00 21.58 8.37
CA GLY A 168 29.67 22.30 7.28
C GLY A 168 28.75 22.64 6.11
N LYS A 169 27.81 21.75 5.77
CA LYS A 169 26.81 21.98 4.70
C LYS A 169 25.79 23.04 5.13
N MET A 170 25.37 23.00 6.39
CA MET A 170 24.37 23.92 6.95
C MET A 170 24.85 25.37 7.00
N ARG A 171 26.14 25.63 7.20
CA ARG A 171 26.73 27.00 7.18
C ARG A 171 26.45 27.79 5.91
N SER A 172 26.26 27.09 4.79
CA SER A 172 25.96 27.73 3.50
C SER A 172 24.49 28.12 3.32
N LEU A 173 23.60 27.65 4.21
CA LEU A 173 22.17 27.87 4.11
C LEU A 173 21.77 29.11 4.92
N LYS A 174 20.91 29.94 4.34
CA LYS A 174 20.33 31.09 5.03
C LYS A 174 19.16 30.65 5.91
N ARG A 175 18.93 31.34 7.02
CA ARG A 175 17.68 31.24 7.77
C ARG A 175 16.49 31.46 6.83
N GLY A 176 15.45 30.64 6.97
CA GLY A 176 14.30 30.58 6.07
C GLY A 176 14.49 29.69 4.84
N ALA A 177 15.69 29.12 4.62
CA ALA A 177 15.87 28.11 3.60
C ALA A 177 15.19 26.80 4.00
N TRP A 178 14.55 26.15 3.04
CA TRP A 178 14.05 24.79 3.25
C TRP A 178 15.20 23.78 3.18
N ILE A 179 15.13 22.80 4.06
CA ILE A 179 16.09 21.71 4.14
C ILE A 179 15.38 20.37 3.97
N ARG A 180 16.13 19.39 3.43
CA ARG A 180 15.77 17.98 3.45
C ARG A 180 16.77 17.27 4.34
N ALA A 181 16.26 16.63 5.38
CA ALA A 181 17.04 15.83 6.30
C ALA A 181 16.73 14.34 6.09
N THR A 182 17.75 13.51 6.16
CA THR A 182 17.65 12.05 6.11
C THR A 182 17.84 11.51 7.51
N THR A 183 16.92 10.69 7.98
CA THR A 183 16.93 10.08 9.32
C THR A 183 16.81 8.57 9.20
N THR A 184 17.42 7.82 10.14
CA THR A 184 17.24 6.37 10.24
C THR A 184 15.87 6.02 10.82
N ARG A 185 15.26 4.92 10.38
CA ARG A 185 13.95 4.47 10.88
C ARG A 185 14.00 3.92 12.32
N ALA A 186 15.17 3.49 12.79
CA ALA A 186 15.41 2.97 14.14
C ALA A 186 15.81 4.07 15.16
N ALA A 187 15.42 5.31 14.90
CA ALA A 187 15.98 6.51 15.54
C ALA A 187 15.43 6.83 16.94
N ALA A 188 14.44 6.11 17.48
CA ALA A 188 13.80 6.48 18.75
C ALA A 188 14.82 6.63 19.91
N GLU A 189 15.89 5.83 19.90
CA GLU A 189 16.93 5.81 20.93
C GLU A 189 18.26 6.46 20.50
N ALA A 190 18.40 6.89 19.24
CA ALA A 190 19.66 7.44 18.75
C ALA A 190 19.83 8.92 19.15
N GLU A 191 20.96 9.27 19.78
CA GLU A 191 21.27 10.66 20.15
C GLU A 191 21.44 11.62 18.95
N ALA A 192 21.81 11.08 17.78
CA ALA A 192 21.97 11.80 16.53
C ALA A 192 21.24 11.06 15.37
N PRO A 193 19.91 11.16 15.30
CA PRO A 193 19.11 10.38 14.36
C PRO A 193 19.22 10.89 12.91
N VAL A 194 19.66 12.14 12.72
CA VAL A 194 19.84 12.74 11.40
C VAL A 194 21.17 12.28 10.81
N LEU A 195 21.14 11.64 9.65
CA LEU A 195 22.33 11.18 8.94
C LEU A 195 22.89 12.25 8.00
N ALA A 196 22.01 13.00 7.34
CA ALA A 196 22.43 13.97 6.33
C ALA A 196 21.42 15.10 6.21
N ILE A 197 21.90 16.31 5.92
CA ILE A 197 21.07 17.44 5.50
C ILE A 197 21.56 18.00 4.17
N ALA A 198 20.61 18.39 3.32
CA ALA A 198 20.85 19.14 2.11
C ALA A 198 19.88 20.32 1.99
N ALA A 199 20.29 21.35 1.23
CA ALA A 199 19.36 22.37 0.76
C ALA A 199 18.21 21.70 -0.01
N TYR A 200 16.99 22.13 0.28
CA TYR A 200 15.81 21.66 -0.41
C TYR A 200 15.11 22.87 -1.04
N SER A 201 15.00 22.85 -2.36
CA SER A 201 14.06 23.71 -3.06
C SER A 201 12.76 22.93 -3.16
N PRO A 202 11.73 23.22 -2.33
CA PRO A 202 10.49 22.47 -2.37
C PRO A 202 9.93 22.49 -3.79
N SER A 203 9.66 21.30 -4.34
CA SER A 203 8.80 21.20 -5.52
C SER A 203 7.46 21.88 -5.19
N PRO A 204 6.80 22.58 -6.14
CA PRO A 204 5.47 23.18 -5.92
C PRO A 204 4.42 22.21 -5.33
N GLU A 205 4.67 20.90 -5.42
CA GLU A 205 3.88 19.78 -4.91
C GLU A 205 3.88 19.63 -3.36
N TRP A 206 4.87 20.19 -2.66
CA TRP A 206 5.07 20.08 -1.19
C TRP A 206 4.78 21.39 -0.46
N ARG A 207 3.59 21.95 -0.64
CA ARG A 207 3.12 23.06 0.20
C ARG A 207 2.54 22.49 1.51
N PRO A 208 2.72 23.18 2.66
CA PRO A 208 2.12 22.79 3.95
C PRO A 208 0.59 22.64 3.85
N ALA A 209 -0.05 22.19 4.93
CA ALA A 209 -1.51 22.29 5.06
C ALA A 209 -1.95 23.67 4.52
N PRO A 210 -3.00 23.75 3.68
CA PRO A 210 -3.41 25.00 3.07
C PRO A 210 -3.57 26.02 4.20
N GLN A 211 -2.73 27.06 4.19
CA GLN A 211 -2.73 28.08 5.24
C GLN A 211 -4.17 28.51 5.51
N ARG A 212 -4.54 28.78 6.76
CA ARG A 212 -5.85 29.36 7.10
C ARG A 212 -6.25 30.45 6.09
N GLY A 213 -7.38 30.26 5.40
CA GLY A 213 -7.83 31.11 4.29
C GLY A 213 -7.47 30.63 2.88
N ALA A 214 -6.77 29.50 2.75
CA ALA A 214 -6.56 28.85 1.49
C ALA A 214 -7.89 28.33 0.94
N THR A 215 -7.97 28.25 -0.38
CA THR A 215 -9.20 27.90 -1.07
C THR A 215 -9.01 26.69 -1.97
N PHE A 216 -10.07 25.91 -2.13
CA PHE A 216 -10.15 24.91 -3.18
C PHE A 216 -11.23 25.24 -4.19
N ARG A 217 -11.05 24.77 -5.41
CA ARG A 217 -12.02 24.85 -6.49
C ARG A 217 -12.69 23.51 -6.68
N TRP A 218 -14.00 23.53 -6.76
CA TRP A 218 -14.83 22.39 -7.14
C TRP A 218 -15.73 22.80 -8.31
N GLN A 219 -16.41 21.82 -8.90
CA GLN A 219 -17.21 22.03 -10.09
C GLN A 219 -18.59 21.43 -9.89
N GLY A 220 -19.59 22.09 -10.45
CA GLY A 220 -20.95 21.59 -10.46
C GLY A 220 -21.77 22.21 -11.59
N GLU A 221 -22.81 21.48 -12.00
CA GLU A 221 -23.80 21.88 -12.98
C GLU A 221 -24.83 22.80 -12.33
N LEU A 222 -25.10 23.95 -12.94
CA LEU A 222 -26.12 24.90 -12.49
C LEU A 222 -27.53 24.33 -12.71
N VAL A 223 -28.27 24.09 -11.62
CA VAL A 223 -29.67 23.65 -11.67
C VAL A 223 -30.62 24.85 -11.60
N SER A 224 -30.41 25.74 -10.64
CA SER A 224 -31.20 26.96 -10.45
C SER A 224 -30.46 28.01 -9.62
N LEU A 225 -30.87 29.27 -9.75
CA LEU A 225 -30.46 30.40 -8.90
C LEU A 225 -31.71 31.05 -8.31
N ASP A 226 -31.78 31.13 -6.99
CA ASP A 226 -32.73 32.00 -6.29
C ASP A 226 -32.05 33.35 -6.02
N GLU A 227 -32.40 34.36 -6.81
CA GLU A 227 -31.83 35.70 -6.68
C GLU A 227 -32.26 36.43 -5.41
N ALA A 228 -33.42 36.11 -4.85
CA ALA A 228 -33.93 36.79 -3.67
C ALA A 228 -33.10 36.41 -2.43
N THR A 229 -32.67 35.15 -2.35
CA THR A 229 -31.87 34.62 -1.25
C THR A 229 -30.37 34.53 -1.57
N GLY A 230 -29.98 34.69 -2.84
CA GLY A 230 -28.60 34.48 -3.29
C GLY A 230 -28.18 33.01 -3.22
N THR A 231 -29.13 32.09 -3.35
CA THR A 231 -28.90 30.64 -3.20
C THR A 231 -28.76 29.97 -4.55
N LEU A 232 -27.69 29.18 -4.70
CA LEU A 232 -27.38 28.42 -5.89
C LEU A 232 -27.69 26.94 -5.67
N THR A 233 -28.57 26.37 -6.50
CA THR A 233 -28.79 24.92 -6.56
C THR A 233 -27.84 24.32 -7.59
N VAL A 234 -26.97 23.42 -7.13
CA VAL A 234 -25.90 22.83 -7.93
C VAL A 234 -25.98 21.31 -7.89
N LYS A 235 -25.78 20.68 -9.03
CA LYS A 235 -25.63 19.23 -9.15
C LYS A 235 -24.16 18.90 -9.38
N SER A 236 -23.57 18.09 -8.50
CA SER A 236 -22.16 17.72 -8.57
C SER A 236 -21.95 16.21 -8.50
N ARG A 237 -20.85 15.75 -9.09
CA ARG A 237 -20.56 14.33 -9.23
C ARG A 237 -19.99 13.72 -7.95
N VAL A 238 -20.40 12.48 -7.66
CA VAL A 238 -19.88 11.63 -6.57
C VAL A 238 -18.85 10.65 -7.10
N ALA A 239 -17.64 10.69 -6.54
CA ALA A 239 -16.48 9.93 -6.98
C ALA A 239 -16.35 8.55 -6.33
N SER A 240 -16.87 8.36 -5.11
CA SER A 240 -16.79 7.11 -4.36
C SER A 240 -18.07 6.28 -4.51
N GLN A 241 -17.92 4.95 -4.45
CA GLN A 241 -19.06 4.08 -4.24
C GLN A 241 -19.48 4.19 -2.76
N GLY A 242 -20.77 4.41 -2.50
CA GLY A 242 -21.28 4.64 -1.15
C GLY A 242 -21.10 6.07 -0.62
N GLY A 243 -20.58 7.02 -1.42
CA GLY A 243 -20.44 8.42 -1.01
C GLY A 243 -21.77 9.10 -0.64
N LEU A 244 -22.90 8.53 -1.06
CA LEU A 244 -24.25 9.01 -0.77
C LEU A 244 -24.96 8.20 0.33
N ALA A 245 -24.35 7.12 0.86
CA ALA A 245 -25.02 6.22 1.79
C ALA A 245 -25.54 6.94 3.04
N ALA A 246 -24.75 7.85 3.61
CA ALA A 246 -25.15 8.60 4.79
C ALA A 246 -26.25 9.66 4.54
N VAL A 247 -26.53 10.02 3.29
CA VAL A 247 -27.60 10.97 2.91
C VAL A 247 -28.77 10.31 2.19
N ALA A 248 -28.79 8.98 2.05
CA ALA A 248 -29.89 8.27 1.39
C ALA A 248 -31.26 8.48 2.08
N GLY A 249 -31.26 8.79 3.39
CA GLY A 249 -32.46 9.14 4.16
C GLY A 249 -32.65 10.64 4.41
N ALA A 250 -31.79 11.50 3.88
CA ALA A 250 -31.88 12.94 4.10
C ALA A 250 -33.10 13.53 3.38
N LYS A 251 -33.75 14.52 3.99
CA LYS A 251 -34.87 15.25 3.37
C LYS A 251 -34.36 16.52 2.72
N SER A 252 -34.96 16.91 1.59
CA SER A 252 -34.70 18.22 0.97
C SER A 252 -34.85 19.34 2.01
N GLY A 253 -33.88 20.25 2.06
CA GLY A 253 -33.81 21.31 3.09
C GLY A 253 -32.95 20.97 4.31
N GLN A 254 -32.49 19.72 4.46
CA GLN A 254 -31.63 19.33 5.58
C GLN A 254 -30.18 19.80 5.37
N PRO A 255 -29.51 20.37 6.39
CA PRO A 255 -28.11 20.76 6.26
C PRO A 255 -27.21 19.52 6.15
N ILE A 256 -26.20 19.59 5.29
CA ILE A 256 -25.23 18.53 5.03
C ILE A 256 -23.81 19.08 4.96
N VAL A 257 -22.85 18.22 5.24
CA VAL A 257 -21.43 18.45 4.95
C VAL A 257 -21.00 17.55 3.81
N ILE A 258 -20.41 18.17 2.80
CA ILE A 258 -19.88 17.52 1.61
C ILE A 258 -18.36 17.48 1.73
N ASN A 259 -17.82 16.27 1.76
CA ASN A 259 -16.39 16.02 1.71
C ASN A 259 -15.98 15.70 0.28
N TRP A 260 -15.08 16.50 -0.28
CA TRP A 260 -14.61 16.34 -1.64
C TRP A 260 -13.31 15.53 -1.70
N SER A 261 -13.21 14.68 -2.71
CA SER A 261 -11.92 14.15 -3.15
C SER A 261 -11.17 15.22 -3.91
N GLY A 262 -9.85 15.35 -3.72
CA GLY A 262 -9.08 16.38 -4.38
C GLY A 262 -7.59 16.29 -4.13
N PHE A 263 -6.85 17.13 -4.84
CA PHE A 263 -5.41 17.34 -4.64
C PHE A 263 -5.12 18.84 -4.81
N GLU A 264 -4.18 19.36 -4.02
CA GLU A 264 -3.88 20.80 -3.93
C GLU A 264 -5.14 21.64 -3.64
N SER A 265 -5.45 22.59 -4.51
CA SER A 265 -6.61 23.50 -4.43
C SER A 265 -7.73 23.03 -5.36
N ARG A 266 -7.83 21.74 -5.69
CA ARG A 266 -8.82 21.23 -6.66
C ARG A 266 -9.51 19.98 -6.15
N ALA A 267 -10.83 20.07 -6.04
CA ALA A 267 -11.70 18.92 -5.88
C ALA A 267 -11.97 18.26 -7.24
N SER A 268 -11.99 16.93 -7.27
CA SER A 268 -12.28 16.10 -8.45
C SER A 268 -13.71 15.53 -8.44
N GLY A 269 -14.39 15.56 -7.30
CA GLY A 269 -15.73 15.01 -7.10
C GLY A 269 -15.99 14.74 -5.62
N ILE A 270 -17.26 14.58 -5.26
CA ILE A 270 -17.70 14.34 -3.88
C ILE A 270 -17.22 12.96 -3.44
N ARG A 271 -16.46 12.89 -2.35
CA ARG A 271 -16.04 11.63 -1.71
C ARG A 271 -17.12 11.12 -0.77
N SER A 272 -17.78 12.00 -0.04
CA SER A 272 -18.93 11.64 0.78
C SER A 272 -19.78 12.87 1.06
N ALA A 273 -21.05 12.65 1.36
CA ALA A 273 -21.94 13.63 1.97
C ALA A 273 -22.56 13.00 3.22
N MET A 274 -22.75 13.80 4.26
CA MET A 274 -23.36 13.38 5.52
C MET A 274 -24.25 14.50 6.08
N PRO A 275 -25.27 14.18 6.90
CA PRO A 275 -26.00 15.17 7.66
C PRO A 275 -25.06 16.07 8.46
N ASP A 276 -25.29 17.37 8.44
CA ASP A 276 -24.58 18.31 9.30
C ASP A 276 -25.30 18.37 10.64
N ASP A 277 -24.65 17.84 11.67
CA ASP A 277 -25.13 17.84 13.06
C ASP A 277 -24.81 19.15 13.79
N GLY A 278 -24.13 20.10 13.13
CA GLY A 278 -23.72 21.37 13.70
C GLY A 278 -22.55 21.27 14.68
N SER A 279 -21.91 20.10 14.83
CA SER A 279 -20.81 19.90 15.78
C SER A 279 -19.50 20.57 15.35
N GLY A 280 -19.32 20.82 14.05
CA GLY A 280 -18.03 21.23 13.50
C GLY A 280 -17.00 20.09 13.39
N LEU A 281 -17.34 18.88 13.86
CA LEU A 281 -16.44 17.73 13.95
C LEU A 281 -16.50 16.86 12.70
N TRP A 282 -16.12 17.43 11.55
CA TRP A 282 -16.24 16.77 10.24
C TRP A 282 -14.94 16.06 9.78
N GLY A 283 -14.01 15.85 10.71
CA GLY A 283 -12.67 15.31 10.47
C GLY A 283 -11.70 16.30 9.81
N SER A 284 -10.43 15.90 9.65
CA SER A 284 -9.36 16.75 9.09
C SER A 284 -9.31 16.80 7.55
N ASN A 285 -10.43 16.48 6.90
CA ASN A 285 -10.51 16.57 5.44
C ASN A 285 -10.44 18.03 5.00
N ARG A 286 -9.48 18.33 4.12
CA ARG A 286 -9.22 19.71 3.69
C ARG A 286 -10.29 20.28 2.76
N PHE A 287 -11.08 19.43 2.09
CA PHE A 287 -12.04 19.86 1.08
C PHE A 287 -13.48 19.69 1.58
N LEU A 288 -13.90 20.56 2.49
CA LEU A 288 -15.24 20.52 3.08
C LEU A 288 -16.11 21.65 2.55
N LEU A 289 -17.38 21.36 2.31
CA LEU A 289 -18.39 22.32 1.92
C LEU A 289 -19.66 22.08 2.73
N ARG A 290 -20.16 23.10 3.43
CA ARG A 290 -21.50 23.06 4.03
C ARG A 290 -22.53 23.47 2.98
N ALA A 291 -23.61 22.72 2.91
CA ALA A 291 -24.67 22.90 1.93
C ALA A 291 -26.02 22.46 2.51
N THR A 292 -27.08 22.72 1.76
CA THR A 292 -28.41 22.19 2.05
C THR A 292 -28.73 21.08 1.05
N PHE A 293 -29.10 19.90 1.54
CA PHE A 293 -29.45 18.75 0.71
C PHE A 293 -30.69 19.05 -0.12
N VAL A 294 -30.69 18.66 -1.40
CA VAL A 294 -31.86 18.71 -2.28
C VAL A 294 -32.23 17.30 -2.72
N GLU A 295 -31.30 16.60 -3.38
CA GLU A 295 -31.55 15.27 -3.96
C GLU A 295 -30.25 14.47 -4.11
N ALA A 296 -30.33 13.15 -3.92
CA ALA A 296 -29.25 12.21 -4.22
C ALA A 296 -29.68 11.28 -5.37
N ASP A 297 -28.88 11.23 -6.43
CA ASP A 297 -29.02 10.28 -7.53
C ASP A 297 -27.90 9.25 -7.42
N ASP A 298 -28.16 8.14 -6.73
CA ASP A 298 -27.17 7.08 -6.52
C ASP A 298 -26.82 6.35 -7.83
N THR A 299 -27.77 6.28 -8.77
CA THR A 299 -27.57 5.61 -10.06
C THR A 299 -26.66 6.43 -10.97
N GLY A 300 -26.95 7.71 -11.15
CA GLY A 300 -26.12 8.64 -11.90
C GLY A 300 -24.86 9.07 -11.15
N ARG A 301 -24.79 8.81 -9.84
CA ARG A 301 -23.74 9.27 -8.92
C ARG A 301 -23.63 10.79 -8.88
N TYR A 302 -24.75 11.45 -8.62
CA TYR A 302 -24.82 12.89 -8.43
C TYR A 302 -25.45 13.25 -7.08
N LEU A 303 -25.00 14.38 -6.53
CA LEU A 303 -25.64 15.07 -5.42
C LEU A 303 -26.10 16.45 -5.89
N THR A 304 -27.38 16.73 -5.74
CA THR A 304 -27.95 18.07 -5.89
C THR A 304 -28.06 18.72 -4.52
N PHE A 305 -27.51 19.92 -4.38
CA PHE A 305 -27.49 20.66 -3.12
C PHE A 305 -27.56 22.17 -3.36
N GLU A 306 -27.94 22.90 -2.32
CA GLU A 306 -28.01 24.36 -2.30
C GLU A 306 -26.84 24.95 -1.51
N THR A 307 -26.32 26.09 -1.96
CA THR A 307 -25.29 26.84 -1.25
C THR A 307 -25.44 28.34 -1.49
N ALA A 308 -25.16 29.16 -0.48
CA ALA A 308 -25.21 30.61 -0.59
C ALA A 308 -24.02 31.11 -1.43
N VAL A 309 -24.30 32.01 -2.37
CA VAL A 309 -23.30 32.59 -3.28
C VAL A 309 -23.10 34.07 -2.94
N PRO A 310 -21.86 34.56 -2.88
CA PRO A 310 -21.62 35.94 -2.54
C PRO A 310 -22.11 36.89 -3.65
N ALA A 311 -22.62 38.06 -3.26
CA ALA A 311 -23.27 39.00 -4.18
C ALA A 311 -22.43 39.37 -5.40
N GLN A 312 -21.10 39.47 -5.26
CA GLN A 312 -20.19 39.75 -6.36
C GLN A 312 -20.15 38.67 -7.45
N SER A 313 -20.57 37.44 -7.13
CA SER A 313 -20.62 36.32 -8.10
C SER A 313 -21.98 36.21 -8.81
N LEU A 314 -23.03 36.90 -8.36
CA LEU A 314 -24.38 36.79 -8.95
C LEU A 314 -24.41 37.21 -10.43
N ALA A 315 -23.63 38.20 -10.84
CA ALA A 315 -23.54 38.59 -12.24
C ALA A 315 -22.97 37.47 -13.12
N THR A 316 -21.95 36.76 -12.64
CA THR A 316 -21.39 35.59 -13.33
C THR A 316 -22.41 34.46 -13.38
N VAL A 317 -23.07 34.14 -12.27
CA VAL A 317 -24.08 33.07 -12.24
C VAL A 317 -25.24 33.37 -13.19
N ARG A 318 -25.72 34.61 -13.27
CA ARG A 318 -26.76 35.04 -14.23
C ARG A 318 -26.37 34.83 -15.69
N SER A 319 -25.08 34.87 -15.99
CA SER A 319 -24.58 34.62 -17.35
C SER A 319 -24.54 33.13 -17.71
N LEU A 320 -24.66 32.24 -16.72
CA LEU A 320 -24.71 30.80 -16.93
C LEU A 320 -26.14 30.37 -17.24
N THR A 321 -26.29 29.50 -18.24
CA THR A 321 -27.57 28.83 -18.50
C THR A 321 -27.73 27.63 -17.59
N ARG A 322 -28.98 27.26 -17.26
CA ARG A 322 -29.26 25.97 -16.59
C ARG A 322 -28.62 24.82 -17.38
N GLY A 323 -27.94 23.91 -16.70
CA GLY A 323 -27.14 22.84 -17.30
C GLY A 323 -25.69 23.23 -17.63
N SER A 324 -25.33 24.52 -17.55
CA SER A 324 -23.93 24.93 -17.65
C SER A 324 -23.16 24.59 -16.38
N TRP A 325 -21.91 24.19 -16.54
CA TRP A 325 -21.01 23.99 -15.41
C TRP A 325 -20.44 25.31 -14.89
N ALA A 326 -20.20 25.36 -13.59
CA ALA A 326 -19.49 26.45 -12.92
C ALA A 326 -18.23 25.92 -12.22
N SER A 327 -17.20 26.78 -12.12
CA SER A 327 -16.09 26.58 -11.20
C SER A 327 -16.35 27.38 -9.93
N VAL A 328 -16.43 26.70 -8.80
CA VAL A 328 -16.75 27.33 -7.52
C VAL A 328 -15.54 27.26 -6.61
N THR A 329 -15.16 28.39 -6.03
CA THR A 329 -14.06 28.49 -5.07
C THR A 329 -14.62 28.54 -3.66
N SER A 330 -14.19 27.63 -2.80
CA SER A 330 -14.58 27.51 -1.40
C SER A 330 -13.35 27.55 -0.47
N PRO A 331 -13.50 27.99 0.78
CA PRO A 331 -12.40 27.91 1.75
C PRO A 331 -12.14 26.45 2.13
N HIS A 332 -10.88 26.09 2.36
CA HIS A 332 -10.57 24.88 3.10
C HIS A 332 -11.07 25.04 4.54
N HIS A 333 -11.90 24.13 5.04
CA HIS A 333 -12.55 24.18 6.36
C HIS A 333 -13.38 25.45 6.60
N PRO A 334 -14.64 25.51 6.13
CA PRO A 334 -15.50 26.65 6.45
C PRO A 334 -15.73 26.74 7.96
N SER A 335 -15.31 27.85 8.58
CA SER A 335 -15.70 28.18 9.96
C SER A 335 -17.19 28.53 10.03
N ASP A 336 -17.80 28.33 11.20
CA ASP A 336 -19.18 28.73 11.43
C ASP A 336 -19.40 30.21 11.08
N GLY A 337 -20.47 30.47 10.32
CA GLY A 337 -20.82 31.81 9.83
C GLY A 337 -19.96 32.32 8.67
N SER A 338 -18.92 31.60 8.24
CA SER A 338 -18.15 31.96 7.04
C SER A 338 -18.87 31.50 5.77
N PRO A 339 -18.79 32.27 4.67
CA PRO A 339 -19.41 31.89 3.42
C PRO A 339 -18.80 30.58 2.90
N ALA A 340 -19.66 29.59 2.62
CA ALA A 340 -19.26 28.31 2.06
C ALA A 340 -18.68 28.45 0.64
N VAL A 341 -19.05 29.52 -0.08
CA VAL A 341 -18.56 29.86 -1.42
C VAL A 341 -17.97 31.27 -1.41
N LEU A 342 -16.75 31.42 -1.93
CA LEU A 342 -16.03 32.70 -2.03
C LEU A 342 -16.15 33.34 -3.41
N SER A 343 -16.24 32.51 -4.47
CA SER A 343 -16.48 32.98 -5.84
C SER A 343 -17.08 31.88 -6.70
N VAL A 344 -17.88 32.29 -7.68
CA VAL A 344 -18.37 31.43 -8.77
C VAL A 344 -17.92 32.03 -10.10
N ASP A 345 -17.17 31.23 -10.85
CA ASP A 345 -16.72 31.54 -12.20
C ASP A 345 -17.44 30.62 -13.20
N ALA A 346 -17.60 31.07 -14.44
CA ALA A 346 -17.98 30.18 -15.52
C ALA A 346 -16.97 29.02 -15.61
N TYR A 347 -17.47 27.78 -15.74
CA TYR A 347 -16.56 26.66 -15.91
C TYR A 347 -15.80 26.82 -17.23
N VAL A 348 -14.51 27.08 -17.10
CA VAL A 348 -13.56 26.92 -18.19
C VAL A 348 -13.01 25.51 -18.05
N PRO A 349 -13.30 24.59 -18.99
CA PRO A 349 -12.72 23.26 -18.96
C PRO A 349 -11.23 23.37 -18.71
N LEU A 350 -10.76 22.65 -17.68
CA LEU A 350 -9.43 22.79 -17.08
C LEU A 350 -8.29 22.28 -18.01
N ARG A 351 -8.50 22.36 -19.32
CA ARG A 351 -7.62 22.04 -20.44
C ARG A 351 -6.28 22.80 -20.37
N GLU A 352 -6.18 23.91 -19.65
CA GLU A 352 -5.05 24.84 -19.80
C GLU A 352 -4.02 24.88 -18.64
N ARG A 353 -4.29 24.30 -17.45
CA ARG A 353 -3.48 24.60 -16.24
C ARG A 353 -2.76 23.46 -15.53
N ARG A 354 -2.80 22.22 -16.02
CA ARG A 354 -1.68 21.29 -15.71
C ARG A 354 -0.59 21.60 -16.72
N ALA A 355 0.69 21.42 -16.35
CA ALA A 355 1.70 21.19 -17.39
C ALA A 355 1.14 20.04 -18.22
N ALA A 356 0.62 20.36 -19.41
CA ALA A 356 0.05 19.36 -20.29
C ALA A 356 1.07 18.23 -20.32
N PRO A 357 0.68 16.96 -20.13
CA PRO A 357 1.62 15.88 -20.36
C PRO A 357 2.24 16.17 -21.73
N LEU A 358 3.58 16.26 -21.77
CA LEU A 358 4.35 16.90 -22.85
C LEU A 358 3.64 16.72 -24.19
N PRO A 359 3.33 17.78 -24.96
CA PRO A 359 2.58 17.67 -26.21
C PRO A 359 2.95 16.40 -26.99
N GLY A 360 1.98 15.51 -27.23
CA GLY A 360 2.21 14.18 -27.80
C GLY A 360 2.36 13.02 -26.79
N ALA A 361 2.24 13.27 -25.49
CA ALA A 361 2.24 12.24 -24.48
C ALA A 361 1.03 11.31 -24.69
N SER A 362 1.35 10.05 -24.94
CA SER A 362 0.39 8.97 -25.14
C SER A 362 0.61 7.89 -24.11
N TYR A 363 -0.45 7.21 -23.72
CA TYR A 363 -0.36 5.93 -23.03
C TYR A 363 -0.76 4.78 -23.94
N ARG A 364 -0.35 3.58 -23.55
CA ARG A 364 -0.63 2.32 -24.22
C ARG A 364 -1.54 1.48 -23.36
N TRP A 365 -2.56 0.89 -23.96
CA TRP A 365 -3.47 -0.08 -23.35
C TRP A 365 -3.67 -1.25 -24.31
N ASP A 366 -4.05 -2.41 -23.78
CA ASP A 366 -4.19 -3.62 -24.58
C ASP A 366 -5.65 -4.12 -24.57
N GLY A 367 -6.09 -4.71 -25.67
CA GLY A 367 -7.44 -5.24 -25.82
C GLY A 367 -7.56 -6.30 -26.91
N GLU A 368 -8.51 -7.21 -26.74
CA GLU A 368 -8.88 -8.23 -27.71
C GLU A 368 -9.78 -7.66 -28.80
N LEU A 369 -9.43 -7.90 -30.06
CA LEU A 369 -10.21 -7.44 -31.20
C LEU A 369 -11.41 -8.35 -31.44
N LEU A 370 -12.61 -7.77 -31.33
CA LEU A 370 -13.85 -8.51 -31.63
C LEU A 370 -14.38 -8.22 -33.03
N ALA A 371 -14.32 -6.97 -33.48
CA ALA A 371 -14.79 -6.57 -34.81
C ALA A 371 -14.17 -5.24 -35.27
N LEU A 372 -14.05 -5.06 -36.59
CA LEU A 372 -13.77 -3.77 -37.24
C LEU A 372 -14.93 -3.45 -38.18
N ASP A 373 -15.57 -2.30 -37.97
CA ASP A 373 -16.46 -1.70 -38.97
C ASP A 373 -15.64 -0.78 -39.87
N GLU A 374 -15.33 -1.26 -41.09
CA GLU A 374 -14.51 -0.52 -42.05
C GLU A 374 -15.18 0.75 -42.57
N SER A 375 -16.52 0.79 -42.61
CA SER A 375 -17.25 1.93 -43.14
C SER A 375 -17.13 3.15 -42.23
N THR A 376 -17.03 2.91 -40.92
CA THR A 376 -16.92 3.96 -39.90
C THR A 376 -15.50 4.09 -39.31
N GLY A 377 -14.62 3.13 -39.58
CA GLY A 377 -13.31 3.02 -38.93
C GLY A 377 -13.43 2.75 -37.42
N THR A 378 -14.45 2.01 -37.02
CA THR A 378 -14.75 1.74 -35.60
C THR A 378 -14.29 0.35 -35.21
N LEU A 379 -13.48 0.27 -34.16
CA LEU A 379 -12.99 -0.99 -33.59
C LEU A 379 -13.82 -1.36 -32.36
N THR A 380 -14.37 -2.58 -32.34
CA THR A 380 -14.97 -3.18 -31.14
C THR A 380 -13.90 -3.99 -30.41
N VAL A 381 -13.62 -3.61 -29.17
CA VAL A 381 -12.54 -4.14 -28.35
C VAL A 381 -13.08 -4.66 -27.03
N LYS A 382 -12.54 -5.80 -26.57
CA LYS A 382 -12.77 -6.34 -25.22
C LYS A 382 -11.50 -6.15 -24.39
N SER A 383 -11.59 -5.43 -23.28
CA SER A 383 -10.44 -5.20 -22.38
C SER A 383 -10.78 -5.54 -20.94
N ARG A 384 -9.74 -5.95 -20.20
CA ARG A 384 -9.86 -6.44 -18.83
C ARG A 384 -10.09 -5.31 -17.82
N VAL A 385 -10.94 -5.56 -16.84
CA VAL A 385 -11.24 -4.69 -15.71
C VAL A 385 -10.46 -5.16 -14.48
N ALA A 386 -9.76 -4.22 -13.84
CA ALA A 386 -8.90 -4.47 -12.69
C ALA A 386 -9.68 -4.78 -11.41
N SER A 387 -10.90 -4.26 -11.28
CA SER A 387 -11.79 -4.45 -10.12
C SER A 387 -13.25 -4.56 -10.57
N PRO A 388 -14.07 -5.46 -10.00
CA PRO A 388 -15.51 -5.54 -10.29
C PRO A 388 -16.24 -4.20 -10.13
N ALA A 389 -15.89 -3.42 -9.09
CA ALA A 389 -16.47 -2.10 -8.84
C ALA A 389 -16.23 -1.10 -10.00
N GLY A 390 -15.26 -1.38 -10.87
CA GLY A 390 -14.99 -0.57 -12.06
C GLY A 390 -16.10 -0.60 -13.11
N LEU A 391 -16.99 -1.60 -13.08
CA LEU A 391 -18.09 -1.73 -14.04
C LEU A 391 -19.44 -1.20 -13.53
N ALA A 392 -19.57 -0.98 -12.21
CA ALA A 392 -20.85 -0.68 -11.57
C ALA A 392 -21.61 0.50 -12.23
N ALA A 393 -20.90 1.55 -12.64
CA ALA A 393 -21.53 2.74 -13.22
C ALA A 393 -21.99 2.57 -14.68
N VAL A 394 -21.65 1.47 -15.34
CA VAL A 394 -22.08 1.17 -16.73
C VAL A 394 -22.89 -0.13 -16.82
N ALA A 395 -23.20 -0.77 -15.70
CA ALA A 395 -23.95 -2.03 -15.66
C ALA A 395 -25.36 -1.94 -16.27
N GLY A 396 -25.94 -0.73 -16.33
CA GLY A 396 -27.23 -0.46 -16.97
C GLY A 396 -27.15 0.37 -18.24
N ALA A 397 -25.95 0.60 -18.80
CA ALA A 397 -25.80 1.41 -20.00
C ALA A 397 -26.31 0.66 -21.25
N GLU A 398 -27.00 1.35 -22.16
CA GLU A 398 -27.40 0.78 -23.45
C GLU A 398 -26.19 0.67 -24.40
N SER A 399 -26.18 -0.35 -25.25
CA SER A 399 -25.16 -0.51 -26.29
C SER A 399 -25.14 0.72 -27.20
N GLY A 400 -23.98 1.36 -27.34
CA GLY A 400 -23.79 2.62 -28.05
C GLY A 400 -23.74 3.85 -27.14
N ALA A 401 -24.12 3.75 -25.86
CA ALA A 401 -24.03 4.88 -24.93
C ALA A 401 -22.59 5.38 -24.80
N PRO A 402 -22.34 6.70 -24.82
CA PRO A 402 -21.00 7.23 -24.69
C PRO A 402 -20.48 7.02 -23.27
N ILE A 403 -19.25 6.54 -23.15
CA ILE A 403 -18.59 6.25 -21.88
C ILE A 403 -17.16 6.79 -21.85
N VAL A 404 -16.68 7.03 -20.64
CA VAL A 404 -15.26 7.28 -20.36
C VAL A 404 -14.67 6.12 -19.58
N ILE A 405 -13.55 5.62 -20.07
CA ILE A 405 -12.80 4.52 -19.46
C ILE A 405 -11.56 5.11 -18.80
N ALA A 406 -11.49 4.98 -17.48
CA ALA A 406 -10.33 5.32 -16.67
C ALA A 406 -9.48 4.07 -16.45
N TRP A 407 -8.23 4.12 -16.88
CA TRP A 407 -7.30 3.01 -16.75
C TRP A 407 -6.42 3.14 -15.50
N SER A 408 -6.14 2.00 -14.86
CA SER A 408 -5.01 1.88 -13.94
C SER A 408 -3.71 1.83 -14.74
N GLY A 409 -2.59 2.31 -14.18
CA GLY A 409 -1.34 2.31 -14.93
C GLY A 409 -0.21 3.11 -14.29
N TYR A 410 0.98 3.01 -14.91
CA TYR A 410 2.15 3.81 -14.54
C TYR A 410 2.90 4.25 -15.79
N GLY A 411 3.43 5.48 -15.77
CA GLY A 411 4.14 6.06 -16.90
C GLY A 411 3.22 6.21 -18.11
N ASN A 412 3.53 5.50 -19.19
CA ASN A 412 2.76 5.49 -20.43
C ASN A 412 2.01 4.16 -20.65
N ARG A 413 1.69 3.42 -19.59
CA ARG A 413 1.06 2.10 -19.70
C ARG A 413 -0.15 1.98 -18.80
N ALA A 414 -1.23 1.50 -19.39
CA ALA A 414 -2.42 1.06 -18.71
C ALA A 414 -2.36 -0.46 -18.47
N SER A 415 -2.69 -0.90 -17.26
CA SER A 415 -2.64 -2.32 -16.86
C SER A 415 -4.02 -2.99 -16.88
N GLY A 416 -5.09 -2.20 -16.87
CA GLY A 416 -6.47 -2.66 -16.84
C GLY A 416 -7.43 -1.52 -16.53
N ILE A 417 -8.68 -1.69 -16.90
CA ILE A 417 -9.74 -0.69 -16.67
C ILE A 417 -10.00 -0.61 -15.16
N ARG A 418 -9.78 0.56 -14.58
CA ARG A 418 -10.07 0.81 -13.17
C ARG A 418 -11.55 1.17 -12.98
N ALA A 419 -12.09 1.98 -13.89
CA ALA A 419 -13.49 2.37 -13.90
C ALA A 419 -13.95 2.68 -15.32
N ALA A 420 -15.20 2.36 -15.62
CA ALA A 420 -15.95 2.90 -16.74
C ALA A 420 -17.15 3.68 -16.19
N MET A 421 -17.53 4.77 -16.87
CA MET A 421 -18.58 5.66 -16.45
C MET A 421 -19.29 6.25 -17.68
N PRO A 422 -20.58 6.61 -17.57
CA PRO A 422 -21.25 7.39 -18.61
C PRO A 422 -20.47 8.67 -18.88
N ASP A 423 -20.35 9.01 -20.16
CA ASP A 423 -19.75 10.26 -20.60
C ASP A 423 -20.85 11.34 -20.63
N ASP A 424 -20.74 12.30 -19.73
CA ASP A 424 -21.67 13.41 -19.54
C ASP A 424 -21.20 14.68 -20.25
N ASP A 425 -20.21 14.58 -21.14
CA ASP A 425 -19.55 15.68 -21.85
C ASP A 425 -18.90 16.74 -20.95
N SER A 426 -18.86 16.53 -19.63
CA SER A 426 -18.31 17.50 -18.68
C SER A 426 -16.80 17.68 -18.81
N GLY A 427 -16.10 16.67 -19.33
CA GLY A 427 -14.63 16.59 -19.25
C GLY A 427 -14.12 16.30 -17.83
N LEU A 428 -15.00 16.04 -16.87
CA LEU A 428 -14.70 15.88 -15.44
C LEU A 428 -14.63 14.41 -15.04
N TRP A 429 -13.60 13.73 -15.55
CA TRP A 429 -13.41 12.30 -15.36
C TRP A 429 -12.35 11.97 -14.28
N GLY A 430 -12.18 12.90 -13.34
CA GLY A 430 -11.20 12.85 -12.25
C GLY A 430 -9.79 13.25 -12.67
N SER A 431 -8.83 13.11 -11.75
CA SER A 431 -7.41 13.48 -11.98
C SER A 431 -6.61 12.41 -12.73
N ASN A 432 -7.28 11.37 -13.22
CA ASN A 432 -6.69 10.22 -13.90
C ASN A 432 -6.00 10.67 -15.19
N ARG A 433 -4.78 10.16 -15.43
CA ARG A 433 -4.01 10.47 -16.63
C ARG A 433 -4.27 9.50 -17.78
N PHE A 434 -5.07 8.47 -17.59
CA PHE A 434 -5.29 7.44 -18.61
C PHE A 434 -6.77 7.35 -18.88
N LEU A 435 -7.26 8.16 -19.81
CA LEU A 435 -8.68 8.31 -20.12
C LEU A 435 -8.91 7.97 -21.59
N LEU A 436 -9.98 7.22 -21.86
CA LEU A 436 -10.43 6.89 -23.21
C LEU A 436 -11.93 7.16 -23.33
N ARG A 437 -12.32 7.98 -24.31
CA ARG A 437 -13.73 8.10 -24.73
C ARG A 437 -14.06 6.94 -25.68
N ALA A 438 -15.16 6.26 -25.42
CA ALA A 438 -15.61 5.10 -26.18
C ALA A 438 -17.15 5.04 -26.21
N ALA A 439 -17.71 4.15 -27.01
CA ALA A 439 -19.12 3.79 -26.92
C ALA A 439 -19.25 2.42 -26.26
N PHE A 440 -20.10 2.30 -25.25
CA PHE A 440 -20.37 1.07 -24.53
C PHE A 440 -20.89 -0.02 -25.47
N VAL A 441 -20.59 -1.28 -25.21
CA VAL A 441 -21.22 -2.42 -25.90
C VAL A 441 -21.87 -3.36 -24.91
N GLU A 442 -21.09 -3.92 -23.98
CA GLU A 442 -21.55 -4.85 -22.94
C GLU A 442 -20.51 -5.00 -21.82
N THR A 443 -20.94 -5.49 -20.66
CA THR A 443 -20.09 -5.95 -19.56
C THR A 443 -20.13 -7.47 -19.45
N ASP A 444 -18.98 -8.06 -19.14
CA ASP A 444 -18.85 -9.47 -18.75
C ASP A 444 -18.31 -9.48 -17.32
N GLU A 445 -19.22 -9.42 -16.35
CA GLU A 445 -18.89 -9.27 -14.93
C GLU A 445 -18.12 -10.48 -14.38
N THR A 446 -18.49 -11.68 -14.83
CA THR A 446 -17.84 -12.94 -14.45
C THR A 446 -16.40 -12.99 -14.97
N GLY A 447 -16.19 -12.66 -16.25
CA GLY A 447 -14.87 -12.58 -16.86
C GLY A 447 -14.07 -11.32 -16.47
N ARG A 448 -14.75 -10.32 -15.87
CA ARG A 448 -14.21 -8.97 -15.60
C ARG A 448 -13.72 -8.28 -16.86
N TYR A 449 -14.58 -8.21 -17.87
CA TYR A 449 -14.28 -7.54 -19.13
C TYR A 449 -15.30 -6.44 -19.44
N LEU A 450 -14.82 -5.40 -20.11
CA LEU A 450 -15.64 -4.39 -20.76
C LEU A 450 -15.45 -4.52 -22.27
N THR A 451 -16.55 -4.65 -23.00
CA THR A 451 -16.57 -4.53 -24.45
C THR A 451 -17.01 -3.12 -24.82
N PHE A 452 -16.26 -2.45 -25.68
CA PHE A 452 -16.54 -1.08 -26.13
C PHE A 452 -16.09 -0.84 -27.57
N LYS A 453 -16.63 0.22 -28.18
CA LYS A 453 -16.27 0.69 -29.51
C LYS A 453 -15.43 1.95 -29.43
N THR A 454 -14.39 2.05 -30.26
CA THR A 454 -13.59 3.27 -30.40
C THR A 454 -13.17 3.49 -31.84
N LYS A 455 -13.09 4.75 -32.27
CA LYS A 455 -12.69 5.10 -33.64
C LYS A 455 -11.16 5.02 -33.75
N VAL A 456 -10.68 4.29 -34.75
CA VAL A 456 -9.25 4.17 -35.04
C VAL A 456 -8.86 5.06 -36.22
N PRO A 457 -7.63 5.59 -36.25
CA PRO A 457 -7.20 6.46 -37.33
C PRO A 457 -6.94 5.64 -38.60
N ALA A 458 -7.11 6.25 -39.78
CA ALA A 458 -7.09 5.55 -41.06
C ALA A 458 -5.76 4.82 -41.31
N GLU A 459 -4.64 5.40 -40.86
CA GLU A 459 -3.30 4.82 -40.93
C GLU A 459 -3.15 3.52 -40.12
N SER A 460 -4.01 3.28 -39.12
CA SER A 460 -4.00 2.04 -38.32
C SER A 460 -4.85 0.92 -38.94
N LEU A 461 -5.70 1.21 -39.94
CA LEU A 461 -6.62 0.22 -40.51
C LEU A 461 -5.88 -0.95 -41.17
N ALA A 462 -4.72 -0.71 -41.80
CA ALA A 462 -3.92 -1.78 -42.39
C ALA A 462 -3.40 -2.76 -41.33
N THR A 463 -2.92 -2.24 -40.19
CA THR A 463 -2.51 -3.07 -39.05
C THR A 463 -3.69 -3.85 -38.48
N VAL A 464 -4.82 -3.19 -38.24
CA VAL A 464 -6.03 -3.85 -37.72
C VAL A 464 -6.51 -4.96 -38.65
N ARG A 465 -6.49 -4.77 -39.98
CA ARG A 465 -6.83 -5.81 -40.97
C ARG A 465 -5.91 -7.03 -40.93
N SER A 466 -4.66 -6.84 -40.52
CA SER A 466 -3.70 -7.95 -40.38
C SER A 466 -3.94 -8.79 -39.12
N LEU A 467 -4.71 -8.27 -38.16
CA LEU A 467 -5.08 -8.98 -36.94
C LEU A 467 -6.33 -9.82 -37.18
N THR A 468 -6.33 -11.06 -36.68
CA THR A 468 -7.54 -11.89 -36.71
C THR A 468 -8.46 -11.53 -35.54
N ARG A 469 -9.77 -11.73 -35.69
CA ARG A 469 -10.70 -11.69 -34.55
C ARG A 469 -10.18 -12.60 -33.43
N GLY A 470 -10.22 -12.13 -32.19
CA GLY A 470 -9.63 -12.77 -31.01
C GLY A 470 -8.15 -12.50 -30.80
N SER A 471 -7.47 -11.84 -31.76
CA SER A 471 -6.11 -11.35 -31.53
C SER A 471 -6.12 -10.15 -30.59
N TRP A 472 -5.05 -10.02 -29.81
CA TRP A 472 -4.83 -8.83 -29.01
C TRP A 472 -4.11 -7.75 -29.83
N ALA A 473 -4.47 -6.49 -29.56
CA ALA A 473 -3.72 -5.33 -30.03
C ALA A 473 -3.21 -4.49 -28.88
N SER A 474 -2.14 -3.75 -29.16
CA SER A 474 -1.67 -2.69 -28.30
C SER A 474 -2.07 -1.35 -28.90
N VAL A 475 -2.85 -0.58 -28.16
CA VAL A 475 -3.46 0.66 -28.63
C VAL A 475 -2.83 1.84 -27.90
N ARG A 476 -2.42 2.85 -28.65
CA ARG A 476 -1.93 4.12 -28.09
C ARG A 476 -3.06 5.14 -28.07
N SER A 477 -3.25 5.80 -26.94
CA SER A 477 -4.25 6.85 -26.75
C SER A 477 -3.62 8.08 -26.09
N PRO A 478 -4.15 9.30 -26.32
CA PRO A 478 -3.72 10.48 -25.60
C PRO A 478 -4.14 10.36 -24.13
N HIS A 479 -3.33 10.83 -23.19
CA HIS A 479 -3.66 10.79 -21.75
C HIS A 479 -5.00 11.47 -21.41
N HIS A 480 -5.40 12.47 -22.21
CA HIS A 480 -6.67 13.17 -22.09
C HIS A 480 -7.26 13.36 -23.49
N PRO A 481 -8.30 12.61 -23.88
CA PRO A 481 -9.00 12.86 -25.12
C PRO A 481 -9.66 14.24 -25.04
N SER A 482 -9.40 15.08 -26.04
CA SER A 482 -10.10 16.36 -26.21
C SER A 482 -11.13 16.23 -27.32
N ASP A 483 -12.16 17.08 -27.32
CA ASP A 483 -13.18 17.06 -28.37
C ASP A 483 -12.51 17.31 -29.72
N GLY A 484 -12.78 16.40 -30.66
CA GLY A 484 -12.17 16.42 -31.99
C GLY A 484 -10.78 15.76 -32.08
N SER A 485 -10.10 15.46 -30.97
CA SER A 485 -8.90 14.62 -31.02
C SER A 485 -9.27 13.14 -31.14
N PRO A 486 -8.50 12.36 -31.92
CA PRO A 486 -8.74 10.93 -32.01
C PRO A 486 -8.49 10.26 -30.65
N ALA A 487 -9.47 9.48 -30.19
CA ALA A 487 -9.38 8.70 -28.95
C ALA A 487 -8.25 7.63 -29.02
N VAL A 488 -7.91 7.20 -30.24
CA VAL A 488 -6.83 6.28 -30.55
C VAL A 488 -5.85 6.96 -31.51
N LEU A 489 -4.57 7.00 -31.13
CA LEU A 489 -3.47 7.54 -31.94
C LEU A 489 -2.84 6.49 -32.85
N ALA A 490 -2.78 5.23 -32.41
CA ALA A 490 -2.23 4.13 -33.19
C ALA A 490 -2.71 2.78 -32.66
N VAL A 491 -2.83 1.81 -33.55
CA VAL A 491 -3.04 0.39 -33.20
C VAL A 491 -1.87 -0.43 -33.74
N ASP A 492 -1.19 -1.14 -32.84
CA ASP A 492 -0.11 -2.06 -33.14
C ASP A 492 -0.55 -3.50 -32.84
N SER A 493 0.05 -4.49 -33.51
CA SER A 493 -0.07 -5.89 -33.08
C SER A 493 0.40 -6.03 -31.64
N TYR A 494 -0.35 -6.74 -30.80
CA TYR A 494 0.07 -6.94 -29.41
C TYR A 494 1.41 -7.69 -29.36
N VAL A 495 2.42 -7.00 -28.84
CA VAL A 495 3.69 -7.62 -28.47
C VAL A 495 3.66 -7.74 -26.96
N PRO A 496 3.55 -8.96 -26.41
CA PRO A 496 3.60 -9.16 -24.97
C PRO A 496 4.84 -8.45 -24.44
N LEU A 497 4.67 -7.62 -23.41
CA LEU A 497 5.71 -6.79 -22.78
C LEU A 497 6.78 -7.66 -22.09
N ARG A 498 7.54 -8.42 -22.89
CA ARG A 498 8.63 -9.31 -22.49
C ARG A 498 9.94 -8.55 -22.23
N GLU A 499 10.04 -7.25 -22.56
CA GLU A 499 11.35 -6.69 -22.98
C GLU A 499 11.93 -5.51 -22.16
N ARG A 500 11.32 -4.95 -21.11
CA ARG A 500 11.86 -3.70 -20.50
C ARG A 500 12.17 -3.64 -18.99
N ARG A 501 11.76 -4.62 -18.19
CA ARG A 501 12.60 -5.03 -17.04
C ARG A 501 13.50 -6.14 -17.58
N PRO A 502 14.76 -6.30 -17.14
CA PRO A 502 15.54 -7.46 -17.55
C PRO A 502 14.66 -8.67 -17.28
N ALA A 503 14.24 -9.35 -18.35
CA ALA A 503 13.47 -10.57 -18.22
C ALA A 503 14.26 -11.44 -17.24
N PRO A 504 13.60 -12.15 -16.31
CA PRO A 504 14.26 -13.26 -15.64
C PRO A 504 15.01 -14.03 -16.73
N LEU A 505 16.33 -14.21 -16.55
CA LEU A 505 17.19 -14.82 -17.58
C LEU A 505 16.46 -16.04 -18.17
N PRO A 506 16.47 -16.29 -19.49
CA PRO A 506 15.84 -17.47 -20.05
C PRO A 506 16.19 -18.72 -19.23
N GLY A 507 15.16 -19.41 -18.71
CA GLY A 507 15.33 -20.53 -17.77
C GLY A 507 15.26 -20.16 -16.29
N ALA A 508 15.01 -18.90 -15.92
CA ALA A 508 14.82 -18.51 -14.55
C ALA A 508 13.57 -19.16 -13.97
N THR A 509 13.75 -19.77 -12.80
CA THR A 509 12.74 -20.53 -12.09
C THR A 509 12.45 -19.90 -10.74
N TYR A 510 11.24 -20.12 -10.26
CA TYR A 510 10.88 -19.90 -8.88
C TYR A 510 10.46 -21.20 -8.21
N ARG A 511 10.57 -21.25 -6.88
CA ARG A 511 10.09 -22.32 -6.04
C ARG A 511 8.83 -21.91 -5.30
N TRP A 512 7.88 -22.80 -5.20
CA TRP A 512 6.68 -22.68 -4.38
C TRP A 512 6.45 -24.00 -3.66
N ASP A 513 5.78 -23.94 -2.51
CA ASP A 513 5.62 -25.10 -1.64
C ASP A 513 4.12 -25.47 -1.57
N GLY A 514 3.80 -26.76 -1.50
CA GLY A 514 2.42 -27.24 -1.40
C GLY A 514 2.32 -28.66 -0.84
N GLU A 515 1.18 -28.96 -0.22
CA GLU A 515 0.84 -30.27 0.36
C GLU A 515 0.41 -31.25 -0.74
N LEU A 516 1.00 -32.44 -0.74
CA LEU A 516 0.66 -33.51 -1.67
C LEU A 516 -0.68 -34.16 -1.31
N VAL A 517 -1.69 -33.96 -2.16
CA VAL A 517 -3.02 -34.58 -1.98
C VAL A 517 -3.09 -35.93 -2.70
N SER A 518 -2.64 -36.00 -3.95
CA SER A 518 -2.59 -37.24 -4.72
C SER A 518 -1.67 -37.13 -5.94
N LEU A 519 -1.22 -38.29 -6.45
CA LEU A 519 -0.53 -38.43 -7.73
C LEU A 519 -1.33 -39.37 -8.62
N ASP A 520 -1.71 -38.92 -9.81
CA ASP A 520 -2.16 -39.80 -10.90
C ASP A 520 -0.96 -40.18 -11.75
N GLU A 521 -0.45 -41.40 -11.54
CA GLU A 521 0.73 -41.90 -12.24
C GLU A 521 0.51 -42.07 -13.75
N SER A 522 -0.73 -42.38 -14.16
CA SER A 522 -1.04 -42.65 -15.56
C SER A 522 -0.92 -41.38 -16.40
N THR A 523 -1.21 -40.22 -15.81
CA THR A 523 -1.16 -38.92 -16.48
C THR A 523 0.02 -38.04 -16.03
N GLY A 524 0.78 -38.48 -15.02
CA GLY A 524 1.82 -37.67 -14.38
C GLY A 524 1.26 -36.39 -13.77
N THR A 525 0.04 -36.44 -13.23
CA THR A 525 -0.67 -35.27 -12.69
C THR A 525 -0.62 -35.28 -11.17
N LEU A 526 -0.07 -34.21 -10.60
CA LEU A 526 0.01 -33.97 -9.17
C LEU A 526 -1.18 -33.14 -8.72
N THR A 527 -1.92 -33.59 -7.71
CA THR A 527 -2.90 -32.76 -7.00
C THR A 527 -2.23 -32.19 -5.75
N VAL A 528 -2.18 -30.87 -5.67
CA VAL A 528 -1.50 -30.12 -4.61
C VAL A 528 -2.46 -29.15 -3.95
N LYS A 529 -2.39 -29.07 -2.62
CA LYS A 529 -3.08 -28.05 -1.81
C LYS A 529 -2.05 -27.00 -1.38
N SER A 530 -2.31 -25.73 -1.66
CA SER A 530 -1.40 -24.63 -1.33
C SER A 530 -2.13 -23.47 -0.70
N ARG A 531 -1.44 -22.74 0.17
CA ARG A 531 -1.99 -21.61 0.92
C ARG A 531 -2.16 -20.36 0.07
N VAL A 532 -3.22 -19.60 0.35
CA VAL A 532 -3.56 -18.32 -0.25
C VAL A 532 -3.25 -17.19 0.74
N ALA A 533 -2.52 -16.17 0.27
CA ALA A 533 -2.02 -15.08 1.09
C ALA A 533 -3.12 -14.13 1.60
N SER A 534 -4.25 -14.04 0.88
CA SER A 534 -5.39 -13.19 1.25
C SER A 534 -6.71 -13.80 0.77
N PRO A 535 -7.85 -13.63 1.47
CA PRO A 535 -9.17 -14.10 1.03
C PRO A 535 -9.53 -13.63 -0.39
N ALA A 536 -9.23 -12.37 -0.73
CA ALA A 536 -9.45 -11.80 -2.06
C ALA A 536 -8.72 -12.55 -3.20
N GLY A 537 -7.74 -13.38 -2.86
CA GLY A 537 -7.01 -14.21 -3.81
C GLY A 537 -7.84 -15.37 -4.38
N LEU A 538 -8.92 -15.79 -3.71
CA LEU A 538 -9.82 -16.85 -4.16
C LEU A 538 -11.10 -16.34 -4.82
N ALA A 539 -11.44 -15.06 -4.64
CA ALA A 539 -12.71 -14.48 -5.08
C ALA A 539 -13.03 -14.68 -6.58
N ALA A 540 -12.01 -14.82 -7.45
CA ALA A 540 -12.24 -15.05 -8.88
C ALA A 540 -12.48 -16.53 -9.24
N VAL A 541 -12.24 -17.46 -8.32
CA VAL A 541 -12.46 -18.91 -8.51
C VAL A 541 -13.49 -19.50 -7.54
N ALA A 542 -14.07 -18.69 -6.65
CA ALA A 542 -15.05 -19.08 -5.63
C ALA A 542 -16.31 -19.79 -6.18
N GLY A 543 -16.62 -19.60 -7.46
CA GLY A 543 -17.74 -20.28 -8.16
C GLY A 543 -17.31 -21.11 -9.35
N ALA A 544 -16.00 -21.34 -9.55
CA ALA A 544 -15.53 -22.15 -10.66
C ALA A 544 -15.66 -23.64 -10.36
N GLU A 545 -16.12 -24.42 -11.33
CA GLU A 545 -16.27 -25.87 -11.18
C GLU A 545 -14.92 -26.58 -11.08
N SER A 546 -14.89 -27.69 -10.34
CA SER A 546 -13.74 -28.60 -10.31
C SER A 546 -13.43 -29.08 -11.74
N GLY A 547 -12.18 -28.98 -12.16
CA GLY A 547 -11.76 -29.23 -13.54
C GLY A 547 -11.58 -27.97 -14.39
N ALA A 548 -12.00 -26.78 -13.91
CA ALA A 548 -11.76 -25.53 -14.62
C ALA A 548 -10.25 -25.23 -14.75
N PRO A 549 -9.75 -24.84 -15.94
CA PRO A 549 -8.37 -24.39 -16.07
C PRO A 549 -8.21 -23.04 -15.36
N ILE A 550 -7.14 -22.89 -14.60
CA ILE A 550 -6.85 -21.68 -13.82
C ILE A 550 -5.40 -21.23 -13.98
N VAL A 551 -5.18 -19.93 -13.79
CA VAL A 551 -3.87 -19.35 -13.60
C VAL A 551 -3.71 -18.86 -12.17
N ILE A 552 -2.64 -19.31 -11.54
CA ILE A 552 -2.25 -18.98 -10.19
C ILE A 552 -1.09 -17.98 -10.26
N THR A 553 -1.29 -16.83 -9.64
CA THR A 553 -0.26 -15.82 -9.40
C THR A 553 0.22 -15.96 -7.97
N TRP A 554 1.54 -15.97 -7.78
CA TRP A 554 2.13 -16.10 -6.46
C TRP A 554 2.64 -14.76 -5.94
N SER A 555 2.55 -14.55 -4.63
CA SER A 555 3.36 -13.55 -3.93
C SER A 555 4.74 -14.14 -3.69
N GLY A 556 5.79 -13.32 -3.79
CA GLY A 556 7.14 -13.83 -3.67
C GLY A 556 8.20 -12.79 -3.99
N TYR A 557 9.44 -13.14 -3.68
CA TYR A 557 10.62 -12.36 -3.98
C TYR A 557 11.67 -13.25 -4.62
N GLU A 558 12.42 -12.69 -5.58
CA GLU A 558 13.44 -13.41 -6.34
C GLU A 558 12.94 -14.74 -6.93
N SER A 559 13.45 -15.86 -6.42
CA SER A 559 13.16 -17.22 -6.90
C SER A 559 12.26 -17.99 -5.94
N ARG A 560 11.54 -17.35 -5.01
CA ARG A 560 10.64 -18.05 -4.09
C ARG A 560 9.29 -17.36 -3.94
N ALA A 561 8.24 -18.16 -4.03
CA ALA A 561 6.88 -17.79 -3.73
C ALA A 561 6.54 -18.12 -2.26
N SER A 562 5.85 -17.20 -1.58
CA SER A 562 5.45 -17.34 -0.18
C SER A 562 4.00 -17.78 -0.01
N GLY A 563 3.19 -17.66 -1.06
CA GLY A 563 1.80 -18.07 -1.08
C GLY A 563 1.11 -17.64 -2.37
N ILE A 564 -0.12 -18.14 -2.58
CA ILE A 564 -0.93 -17.75 -3.73
C ILE A 564 -1.47 -16.34 -3.48
N ARG A 565 -1.13 -15.40 -4.36
CA ARG A 565 -1.66 -14.02 -4.31
C ARG A 565 -3.07 -13.96 -4.88
N SER A 566 -3.28 -14.59 -6.04
CA SER A 566 -4.59 -14.73 -6.65
C SER A 566 -4.64 -15.93 -7.60
N ALA A 567 -5.80 -16.58 -7.67
CA ALA A 567 -6.14 -17.57 -8.68
C ALA A 567 -7.32 -17.04 -9.51
N MET A 568 -7.33 -17.33 -10.81
CA MET A 568 -8.37 -16.89 -11.73
C MET A 568 -8.56 -17.92 -12.87
N PRO A 569 -9.73 -18.00 -13.50
CA PRO A 569 -9.95 -18.85 -14.68
C PRO A 569 -8.92 -18.54 -15.79
N ASP A 570 -8.35 -19.58 -16.39
CA ASP A 570 -7.46 -19.45 -17.56
C ASP A 570 -8.32 -19.32 -18.82
N ASP A 571 -8.49 -18.08 -19.28
CA ASP A 571 -9.16 -17.72 -20.52
C ASP A 571 -8.30 -17.97 -21.79
N GLY A 572 -7.10 -18.56 -21.63
CA GLY A 572 -6.20 -18.87 -22.72
C GLY A 572 -5.44 -17.67 -23.29
N SER A 573 -5.74 -16.44 -22.85
CA SER A 573 -5.16 -15.19 -23.41
C SER A 573 -3.65 -15.07 -23.17
N GLY A 574 -3.13 -15.69 -22.10
CA GLY A 574 -1.75 -15.48 -21.66
C GLY A 574 -1.53 -14.14 -20.95
N LEU A 575 -2.59 -13.38 -20.65
CA LEU A 575 -2.53 -12.00 -20.13
C LEU A 575 -2.76 -11.93 -18.62
N TRP A 576 -1.83 -12.55 -17.91
CA TRP A 576 -1.88 -12.69 -16.45
C TRP A 576 -1.18 -11.54 -15.71
N GLY A 577 -1.03 -10.39 -16.40
CA GLY A 577 -0.24 -9.25 -15.97
C GLY A 577 1.26 -9.49 -16.06
N SER A 578 2.07 -8.50 -15.72
CA SER A 578 3.54 -8.59 -15.68
C SER A 578 4.06 -9.36 -14.45
N ASN A 579 3.25 -10.25 -13.88
CA ASN A 579 3.60 -11.02 -12.69
C ASN A 579 4.64 -12.08 -13.04
N ARG A 580 5.74 -12.12 -12.29
CA ARG A 580 6.85 -13.05 -12.52
C ARG A 580 6.58 -14.45 -11.97
N PHE A 581 5.56 -14.67 -11.16
CA PHE A 581 5.31 -15.96 -10.53
C PHE A 581 3.96 -16.49 -10.99
N LEU A 582 3.96 -17.24 -12.10
CA LEU A 582 2.74 -17.72 -12.77
C LEU A 582 2.77 -19.24 -12.93
N LEU A 583 1.68 -19.89 -12.51
CA LEU A 583 1.46 -21.32 -12.68
C LEU A 583 0.11 -21.56 -13.37
N ARG A 584 0.11 -22.36 -14.45
CA ARG A 584 -1.13 -22.91 -15.04
C ARG A 584 -1.46 -24.23 -14.38
N ALA A 585 -2.70 -24.37 -13.94
CA ALA A 585 -3.20 -25.53 -13.23
C ALA A 585 -4.67 -25.81 -13.58
N THR A 586 -5.20 -26.90 -13.05
CA THR A 586 -6.62 -27.22 -13.11
C THR A 586 -7.19 -27.15 -11.70
N LEU A 587 -8.22 -26.34 -11.49
CA LEU A 587 -8.88 -26.20 -10.19
C LEU A 587 -9.42 -27.56 -9.73
N VAL A 588 -9.22 -27.88 -8.46
CA VAL A 588 -9.92 -28.99 -7.79
C VAL A 588 -10.92 -28.43 -6.79
N GLU A 589 -10.47 -27.49 -5.95
CA GLU A 589 -11.28 -26.90 -4.88
C GLU A 589 -10.67 -25.55 -4.44
N ALA A 590 -11.52 -24.60 -4.07
CA ALA A 590 -11.14 -23.35 -3.41
C ALA A 590 -11.77 -23.31 -2.01
N ASP A 591 -10.94 -23.40 -0.97
CA ASP A 591 -11.35 -23.37 0.42
C ASP A 591 -11.12 -21.95 0.96
N GLU A 592 -12.15 -21.10 0.88
CA GLU A 592 -12.08 -19.70 1.29
C GLU A 592 -11.85 -19.55 2.80
N ALA A 593 -12.49 -20.41 3.60
CA ALA A 593 -12.39 -20.39 5.05
C ALA A 593 -10.98 -20.79 5.51
N GLY A 594 -10.46 -21.91 5.00
CA GLY A 594 -9.10 -22.36 5.29
C GLY A 594 -8.01 -21.58 4.54
N ARG A 595 -8.38 -20.73 3.58
CA ARG A 595 -7.45 -20.01 2.67
C ARG A 595 -6.52 -20.97 1.93
N TYR A 596 -7.07 -22.03 1.38
CA TYR A 596 -6.35 -23.00 0.56
C TYR A 596 -6.92 -23.10 -0.84
N LEU A 597 -6.03 -23.39 -1.79
CA LEU A 597 -6.39 -23.75 -3.15
C LEU A 597 -5.85 -25.14 -3.44
N THR A 598 -6.74 -26.07 -3.78
CA THR A 598 -6.38 -27.40 -4.26
C THR A 598 -6.45 -27.42 -5.78
N PHE A 599 -5.36 -27.82 -6.44
CA PHE A 599 -5.25 -27.79 -7.89
C PHE A 599 -4.40 -28.94 -8.43
N LYS A 600 -4.61 -29.29 -9.69
CA LYS A 600 -3.85 -30.28 -10.45
C LYS A 600 -2.83 -29.60 -11.35
N THR A 601 -1.62 -30.14 -11.40
CA THR A 601 -0.58 -29.72 -12.33
C THR A 601 0.23 -30.92 -12.83
N ARG A 602 0.69 -30.88 -14.09
CA ARG A 602 1.51 -31.96 -14.64
C ARG A 602 2.94 -31.82 -14.15
N VAL A 603 3.49 -32.91 -13.63
CA VAL A 603 4.88 -33.01 -13.19
C VAL A 603 5.71 -33.73 -14.24
N PRO A 604 7.00 -33.38 -14.36
CA PRO A 604 7.86 -34.04 -15.32
C PRO A 604 8.22 -35.46 -14.87
N ALA A 605 8.45 -36.37 -15.81
CA ALA A 605 8.67 -37.80 -15.54
C ALA A 605 9.85 -38.04 -14.58
N GLU A 606 10.89 -37.23 -14.70
CA GLU A 606 12.07 -37.23 -13.84
C GLU A 606 11.76 -36.90 -12.36
N SER A 607 10.64 -36.25 -12.07
CA SER A 607 10.19 -35.98 -10.69
C SER A 607 9.29 -37.06 -10.10
N LEU A 608 8.79 -38.01 -10.91
CA LEU A 608 7.83 -39.02 -10.43
C LEU A 608 8.41 -39.93 -9.35
N ALA A 609 9.71 -40.28 -9.43
CA ALA A 609 10.36 -41.09 -8.40
C ALA A 609 10.39 -40.36 -7.04
N THR A 610 10.69 -39.06 -7.05
CA THR A 610 10.64 -38.23 -5.84
C THR A 610 9.22 -38.10 -5.31
N VAL A 611 8.22 -37.82 -6.16
CA VAL A 611 6.82 -37.73 -5.72
C VAL A 611 6.33 -39.05 -5.12
N ARG A 612 6.69 -40.21 -5.68
CA ARG A 612 6.37 -41.54 -5.13
C ARG A 612 6.95 -41.78 -3.74
N SER A 613 8.08 -41.15 -3.43
CA SER A 613 8.69 -41.24 -2.11
C SER A 613 8.00 -40.37 -1.05
N LEU A 614 7.15 -39.43 -1.47
CA LEU A 614 6.37 -38.60 -0.57
C LEU A 614 5.08 -39.30 -0.18
N THR A 615 4.72 -39.22 1.10
CA THR A 615 3.42 -39.69 1.56
C THR A 615 2.36 -38.64 1.28
N ARG A 616 1.10 -39.05 1.09
CA ARG A 616 -0.03 -38.10 1.07
C ARG A 616 -0.03 -37.28 2.37
N GLY A 617 -0.24 -35.97 2.25
CA GLY A 617 -0.11 -35.01 3.34
C GLY A 617 1.31 -34.47 3.56
N SER A 618 2.33 -35.07 2.93
CA SER A 618 3.68 -34.49 2.92
C SER A 618 3.73 -33.24 2.06
N TRP A 619 4.57 -32.30 2.45
CA TRP A 619 4.83 -31.13 1.62
C TRP A 619 5.91 -31.40 0.58
N ALA A 620 5.78 -30.72 -0.55
CA ALA A 620 6.75 -30.74 -1.64
C ALA A 620 7.19 -29.31 -1.99
N SER A 621 8.45 -29.16 -2.39
CA SER A 621 8.94 -27.92 -2.99
C SER A 621 8.98 -28.08 -4.51
N VAL A 622 8.21 -27.24 -5.21
CA VAL A 622 7.98 -27.32 -6.64
C VAL A 622 8.68 -26.16 -7.33
N THR A 623 9.50 -26.47 -8.34
CA THR A 623 10.20 -25.49 -9.15
C THR A 623 9.43 -25.27 -10.46
N SER A 624 9.10 -24.02 -10.76
CA SER A 624 8.35 -23.62 -11.95
C SER A 624 9.04 -22.47 -12.68
N PRO A 625 8.88 -22.34 -14.01
CA PRO A 625 9.43 -21.21 -14.74
C PRO A 625 8.63 -19.95 -14.41
N HIS A 626 9.28 -18.79 -14.29
CA HIS A 626 8.57 -17.51 -14.02
C HIS A 626 7.45 -17.19 -15.03
N HIS A 627 7.60 -17.66 -16.27
CA HIS A 627 6.65 -17.43 -17.35
C HIS A 627 6.53 -18.69 -18.23
N PRO A 628 5.57 -19.58 -17.95
CA PRO A 628 5.30 -20.69 -18.85
C PRO A 628 4.70 -20.15 -20.16
N ALA A 629 5.53 -19.96 -21.19
CA ALA A 629 5.09 -19.53 -22.51
C ALA A 629 4.85 -20.73 -23.43
N GLY A 630 3.70 -20.78 -24.12
CA GLY A 630 3.38 -21.84 -25.07
C GLY A 630 3.21 -23.21 -24.41
N LYS A 631 3.79 -24.26 -25.02
CA LYS A 631 3.75 -25.64 -24.49
C LYS A 631 4.80 -25.93 -23.40
N VAL A 632 5.47 -24.90 -22.86
CA VAL A 632 6.47 -25.06 -21.80
C VAL A 632 5.78 -25.63 -20.55
N ARG A 633 6.41 -26.64 -19.94
CA ARG A 633 5.90 -27.30 -18.73
C ARG A 633 5.75 -26.27 -17.60
N SER A 634 4.58 -26.27 -16.93
CA SER A 634 4.30 -25.43 -15.76
C SER A 634 5.15 -25.81 -14.54
N VAL A 635 5.63 -27.05 -14.47
CA VAL A 635 6.51 -27.57 -13.42
C VAL A 635 7.77 -28.14 -14.04
N MET A 636 8.93 -27.72 -13.52
CA MET A 636 10.27 -28.16 -13.95
C MET A 636 10.86 -29.22 -13.03
N ALA A 637 10.55 -29.18 -11.73
CA ALA A 637 10.99 -30.19 -10.78
C ALA A 637 10.08 -30.23 -9.55
N VAL A 638 9.92 -31.41 -8.95
CA VAL A 638 9.33 -31.57 -7.62
C VAL A 638 10.35 -32.24 -6.72
N ASN A 639 10.63 -31.61 -5.58
CA ASN A 639 11.53 -32.15 -4.56
C ASN A 639 10.75 -32.39 -3.27
N ALA A 640 11.23 -33.30 -2.43
CA ALA A 640 10.78 -33.37 -1.05
C ALA A 640 10.93 -31.99 -0.40
N TYR A 641 9.91 -31.55 0.33
CA TYR A 641 10.02 -30.29 1.04
C TYR A 641 11.13 -30.42 2.08
N VAL A 642 12.20 -29.68 1.84
CA VAL A 642 13.21 -29.40 2.84
C VAL A 642 12.87 -28.02 3.36
N PRO A 643 12.52 -27.84 4.65
CA PRO A 643 12.35 -26.53 5.24
C PRO A 643 13.63 -25.73 4.98
N SER A 644 13.59 -24.85 3.98
CA SER A 644 14.80 -24.20 3.50
C SER A 644 15.34 -23.29 4.61
N PRO A 645 16.56 -23.54 5.13
CA PRO A 645 17.07 -22.75 6.24
C PRO A 645 17.87 -21.54 5.72
N GLU A 646 17.32 -20.58 4.95
CA GLU A 646 18.17 -19.45 4.49
C GLU A 646 17.49 -18.12 4.06
N ARG A 647 18.14 -17.02 4.52
CA ARG A 647 18.50 -15.75 3.81
C ARG A 647 17.66 -14.46 3.93
N ARG A 648 17.11 -14.19 5.10
CA ARG A 648 17.59 -12.99 5.85
C ARG A 648 18.59 -13.53 6.89
N PRO A 649 19.42 -12.74 7.61
CA PRO A 649 19.98 -13.28 8.84
C PRO A 649 18.79 -13.73 9.68
N SER A 650 18.52 -15.04 9.68
CA SER A 650 17.59 -15.62 10.63
C SER A 650 18.11 -15.17 11.98
N PRO A 651 17.24 -14.66 12.86
CA PRO A 651 17.67 -14.42 14.22
C PRO A 651 18.33 -15.73 14.68
N SER A 652 19.57 -15.65 15.17
CA SER A 652 20.44 -16.81 15.43
C SER A 652 19.67 -17.87 16.21
N ALA A 653 19.91 -19.17 15.98
CA ALA A 653 19.23 -20.22 16.75
C ALA A 653 19.26 -19.89 18.25
N GLY A 654 18.06 -19.82 18.88
CA GLY A 654 17.90 -19.37 20.26
C GLY A 654 17.55 -17.88 20.44
N ALA A 655 17.47 -17.10 19.37
CA ALA A 655 17.00 -15.73 19.43
C ALA A 655 15.52 -15.69 19.80
N THR A 656 15.17 -14.72 20.62
CA THR A 656 13.83 -14.55 21.16
C THR A 656 13.22 -13.22 20.72
N TYR A 657 11.89 -13.17 20.77
CA TYR A 657 11.13 -11.94 20.68
C TYR A 657 10.25 -11.79 21.91
N ARG A 658 9.98 -10.53 22.26
CA ARG A 658 9.11 -10.13 23.33
C ARG A 658 7.76 -9.71 22.76
N TRP A 659 6.68 -10.13 23.39
CA TRP A 659 5.32 -9.72 23.10
C TRP A 659 4.61 -9.42 24.43
N ASP A 660 3.60 -8.56 24.39
CA ASP A 660 2.90 -8.11 25.59
C ASP A 660 1.44 -8.59 25.60
N GLY A 661 0.92 -8.83 26.80
CA GLY A 661 -0.47 -9.17 26.99
C GLY A 661 -0.89 -9.01 28.45
N GLU A 662 -2.19 -8.95 28.67
CA GLU A 662 -2.80 -8.86 29.98
C GLU A 662 -2.95 -10.26 30.59
N LEU A 663 -2.48 -10.42 31.83
CA LEU A 663 -2.62 -11.65 32.59
C LEU A 663 -4.09 -11.87 32.98
N VAL A 664 -4.73 -12.86 32.37
CA VAL A 664 -6.11 -13.24 32.71
C VAL A 664 -6.14 -14.25 33.85
N SER A 665 -5.27 -15.26 33.84
CA SER A 665 -5.13 -16.23 34.93
C SER A 665 -3.85 -17.06 34.78
N LEU A 666 -3.40 -17.66 35.88
CA LEU A 666 -2.35 -18.69 35.89
C LEU A 666 -2.93 -19.98 36.47
N ASP A 667 -2.86 -21.09 35.72
CA ASP A 667 -3.07 -22.42 36.27
C ASP A 667 -1.73 -22.98 36.75
N GLU A 668 -1.51 -22.95 38.07
CA GLU A 668 -0.26 -23.40 38.68
C GLU A 668 -0.03 -24.91 38.56
N ALA A 669 -1.12 -25.71 38.47
CA ALA A 669 -0.99 -27.16 38.40
C ALA A 669 -0.46 -27.60 37.03
N THR A 670 -0.82 -26.86 35.98
CA THR A 670 -0.42 -27.17 34.59
C THR A 670 0.68 -26.25 34.06
N GLY A 671 0.98 -25.15 34.76
CA GLY A 671 1.91 -24.12 34.28
C GLY A 671 1.37 -23.37 33.05
N MET A 672 0.05 -23.30 32.89
CA MET A 672 -0.59 -22.62 31.76
C MET A 672 -0.93 -21.18 32.11
N LEU A 673 -0.38 -20.25 31.35
CA LEU A 673 -0.64 -18.83 31.43
C LEU A 673 -1.77 -18.46 30.47
N ARG A 674 -2.91 -17.99 30.98
CA ARG A 674 -3.97 -17.42 30.16
C ARG A 674 -3.74 -15.93 29.99
N VAL A 675 -3.56 -15.50 28.75
CA VAL A 675 -3.21 -14.13 28.38
C VAL A 675 -4.19 -13.58 27.38
N ARG A 676 -4.57 -12.31 27.55
CA ARG A 676 -5.35 -11.53 26.58
C ARG A 676 -4.42 -10.55 25.87
N SER A 677 -4.31 -10.61 24.55
CA SER A 677 -3.46 -9.71 23.78
C SER A 677 -4.19 -9.09 22.60
N ARG A 678 -3.74 -7.89 22.20
CA ARG A 678 -4.38 -7.08 21.18
C ARG A 678 -4.11 -7.62 19.78
N VAL A 679 -5.14 -7.61 18.94
CA VAL A 679 -5.08 -7.97 17.53
C VAL A 679 -4.95 -6.72 16.68
N ALA A 680 -3.95 -6.71 15.81
CA ALA A 680 -3.59 -5.58 14.96
C ALA A 680 -4.54 -5.37 13.77
N SER A 681 -5.44 -6.33 13.48
CA SER A 681 -6.51 -6.19 12.48
C SER A 681 -7.69 -7.12 12.76
N PRO A 682 -8.95 -6.73 12.46
CA PRO A 682 -10.11 -7.63 12.55
C PRO A 682 -9.94 -8.90 11.71
N ALA A 683 -9.32 -8.78 10.52
CA ALA A 683 -9.01 -9.91 9.65
C ALA A 683 -8.03 -10.93 10.27
N GLY A 684 -7.35 -10.54 11.37
CA GLY A 684 -6.48 -11.40 12.16
C GLY A 684 -7.22 -12.39 13.06
N LEU A 685 -8.50 -12.13 13.40
CA LEU A 685 -9.36 -13.03 14.18
C LEU A 685 -10.24 -13.92 13.30
N ALA A 686 -10.49 -13.53 12.05
CA ALA A 686 -11.43 -14.21 11.17
C ALA A 686 -11.22 -15.73 11.01
N ALA A 687 -9.97 -16.23 11.13
CA ALA A 687 -9.69 -17.66 11.02
C ALA A 687 -9.92 -18.44 12.32
N VAL A 688 -10.09 -17.77 13.46
CA VAL A 688 -10.37 -18.38 14.77
C VAL A 688 -11.74 -18.00 15.33
N ALA A 689 -12.57 -17.27 14.57
CA ALA A 689 -13.92 -16.92 14.98
C ALA A 689 -14.77 -18.16 15.32
N ASP A 690 -14.56 -19.26 14.60
CA ASP A 690 -15.24 -20.55 14.82
C ASP A 690 -14.40 -21.56 15.63
N ALA A 691 -13.24 -21.15 16.16
CA ALA A 691 -12.41 -22.04 16.95
C ALA A 691 -13.09 -22.38 18.29
N GLN A 692 -13.08 -23.65 18.67
CA GLN A 692 -13.57 -24.07 19.98
C GLN A 692 -12.55 -23.73 21.06
N THR A 693 -12.99 -23.27 22.24
CA THR A 693 -12.14 -23.15 23.42
C THR A 693 -11.41 -24.47 23.67
N GLY A 694 -10.08 -24.41 23.80
CA GLY A 694 -9.21 -25.58 23.90
C GLY A 694 -8.58 -26.03 22.58
N ALA A 695 -8.97 -25.47 21.43
CA ALA A 695 -8.36 -25.79 20.15
C ALA A 695 -6.92 -25.25 20.06
N PRO A 696 -5.96 -26.02 19.52
CA PRO A 696 -4.61 -25.52 19.32
C PRO A 696 -4.63 -24.46 18.19
N ILE A 697 -3.91 -23.36 18.39
CA ILE A 697 -3.80 -22.26 17.44
C ILE A 697 -2.35 -21.82 17.26
N VAL A 698 -2.08 -21.25 16.09
CA VAL A 698 -0.86 -20.52 15.81
C VAL A 698 -1.16 -19.04 15.69
N ILE A 699 -0.47 -18.27 16.52
CA ILE A 699 -0.51 -16.81 16.57
C ILE A 699 0.72 -16.30 15.86
N THR A 700 0.52 -15.45 14.85
CA THR A 700 1.59 -14.69 14.23
C THR A 700 1.50 -13.23 14.65
N TRP A 701 2.63 -12.66 15.01
CA TRP A 701 2.69 -11.28 15.49
C TRP A 701 3.16 -10.34 14.38
N SER A 702 2.71 -9.09 14.46
CA SER A 702 3.36 -7.96 13.83
C SER A 702 4.52 -7.52 14.72
N GLY A 703 5.60 -7.02 14.13
CA GLY A 703 6.77 -6.65 14.92
C GLY A 703 8.02 -6.40 14.07
N TYR A 704 9.07 -5.95 14.74
CA TYR A 704 10.40 -5.76 14.17
C TYR A 704 11.47 -6.21 15.16
N ASP A 705 12.54 -6.80 14.64
CA ASP A 705 13.63 -7.42 15.40
C ASP A 705 13.16 -8.39 16.49
N SER A 706 13.21 -7.96 17.75
CA SER A 706 12.86 -8.74 18.93
C SER A 706 11.60 -8.22 19.65
N GLN A 707 10.84 -7.30 19.05
CA GLN A 707 9.61 -6.74 19.64
C GLN A 707 8.39 -7.01 18.74
N ALA A 708 7.38 -7.63 19.32
CA ALA A 708 6.08 -7.87 18.70
C ALA A 708 5.04 -6.90 19.26
N ASN A 709 4.37 -6.16 18.38
CA ASN A 709 3.50 -5.03 18.73
C ASN A 709 2.01 -5.43 18.89
N GLY A 710 1.61 -6.54 18.28
CA GLY A 710 0.23 -7.02 18.31
C GLY A 710 0.03 -8.22 17.38
N ILE A 711 -1.01 -8.99 17.64
CA ILE A 711 -1.33 -10.20 16.89
C ILE A 711 -1.75 -9.81 15.47
N ARG A 712 -0.96 -10.23 14.47
CA ARG A 712 -1.28 -10.00 13.05
C ARG A 712 -2.37 -10.95 12.57
N SER A 713 -2.28 -12.22 12.96
CA SER A 713 -3.31 -13.22 12.71
C SER A 713 -3.17 -14.41 13.63
N ALA A 714 -4.29 -14.96 14.08
CA ALA A 714 -4.39 -16.27 14.69
C ALA A 714 -5.11 -17.23 13.73
N MET A 715 -4.74 -18.51 13.76
CA MET A 715 -5.37 -19.56 12.96
C MET A 715 -5.28 -20.91 13.69
N PRO A 716 -6.18 -21.88 13.43
CA PRO A 716 -6.06 -23.23 13.94
C PRO A 716 -4.69 -23.84 13.60
N ASP A 717 -4.07 -24.48 14.59
CA ASP A 717 -2.84 -25.24 14.40
C ASP A 717 -3.20 -26.61 13.81
N ASP A 718 -2.83 -26.82 12.54
CA ASP A 718 -3.02 -28.04 11.78
C ASP A 718 -1.85 -29.04 11.95
N GLY A 719 -0.87 -28.70 12.80
CA GLY A 719 0.31 -29.52 13.06
C GLY A 719 1.33 -29.54 11.92
N SER A 720 1.12 -28.79 10.83
CA SER A 720 2.00 -28.85 9.65
C SER A 720 3.36 -28.18 9.86
N GLY A 721 3.46 -27.26 10.83
CA GLY A 721 4.66 -26.43 11.01
C GLY A 721 4.84 -25.35 9.93
N LEU A 722 3.87 -25.17 9.02
CA LEU A 722 4.03 -24.37 7.79
C LEU A 722 3.28 -23.05 7.83
N TRP A 723 3.67 -22.27 8.83
CA TRP A 723 3.09 -20.98 9.17
C TRP A 723 3.67 -19.82 8.34
N GLY A 724 4.42 -20.15 7.28
CA GLY A 724 5.20 -19.21 6.49
C GLY A 724 6.53 -18.83 7.16
N SER A 725 7.32 -18.00 6.51
CA SER A 725 8.60 -17.50 7.02
C SER A 725 8.44 -16.38 8.07
N ASN A 726 7.33 -16.39 8.85
CA ASN A 726 7.06 -15.33 9.80
C ASN A 726 7.88 -15.56 11.06
N ARG A 727 8.70 -14.56 11.44
CA ARG A 727 9.67 -14.68 12.52
C ARG A 727 9.04 -14.64 13.91
N PHE A 728 7.85 -14.06 14.05
CA PHE A 728 7.15 -13.91 15.33
C PHE A 728 5.96 -14.85 15.37
N LEU A 729 6.16 -16.03 15.94
CA LEU A 729 5.21 -17.13 15.88
C LEU A 729 5.11 -17.82 17.24
N LEU A 730 3.89 -17.90 17.76
CA LEU A 730 3.56 -18.54 19.03
C LEU A 730 2.53 -19.64 18.79
N ARG A 731 2.76 -20.84 19.33
CA ARG A 731 1.72 -21.85 19.48
C ARG A 731 1.05 -21.68 20.83
N ALA A 732 -0.28 -21.72 20.82
CA ALA A 732 -1.10 -21.50 22.00
C ALA A 732 -2.38 -22.35 21.93
N THR A 733 -3.15 -22.34 23.01
CA THR A 733 -4.49 -22.91 23.07
C THR A 733 -5.50 -21.77 23.02
N PHE A 734 -6.45 -21.83 22.09
CA PHE A 734 -7.49 -20.83 21.96
C PHE A 734 -8.42 -20.82 23.19
N VAL A 735 -8.77 -19.63 23.67
CA VAL A 735 -9.79 -19.46 24.71
C VAL A 735 -11.00 -18.75 24.15
N GLU A 736 -10.80 -17.53 23.66
CA GLU A 736 -11.87 -16.63 23.21
C GLU A 736 -11.31 -15.55 22.26
N ALA A 737 -12.12 -15.11 21.30
CA ALA A 737 -11.85 -13.96 20.46
C ALA A 737 -12.91 -12.87 20.73
N ASP A 738 -12.45 -11.67 21.09
CA ASP A 738 -13.28 -10.48 21.23
C ASP A 738 -13.09 -9.61 19.99
N GLU A 739 -13.97 -9.79 18.99
CA GLU A 739 -13.90 -9.06 17.72
C GLU A 739 -14.15 -7.56 17.89
N ALA A 740 -15.03 -7.19 18.82
CA ALA A 740 -15.38 -5.79 19.08
C ALA A 740 -14.21 -5.06 19.74
N GLY A 741 -13.62 -5.66 20.77
CA GLY A 741 -12.44 -5.12 21.46
C GLY A 741 -11.12 -5.32 20.72
N ARG A 742 -11.09 -6.15 19.66
CA ARG A 742 -9.89 -6.62 18.97
C ARG A 742 -8.89 -7.29 19.91
N TYR A 743 -9.35 -8.23 20.73
CA TYR A 743 -8.51 -9.02 21.61
C TYR A 743 -8.62 -10.52 21.30
N LEU A 744 -7.51 -11.24 21.52
CA LEU A 744 -7.47 -12.69 21.55
C LEU A 744 -7.03 -13.13 22.94
N THR A 745 -7.83 -13.96 23.59
CA THR A 745 -7.48 -14.67 24.81
C THR A 745 -7.02 -16.08 24.45
N PHE A 746 -5.84 -16.45 24.94
CA PHE A 746 -5.23 -17.75 24.68
C PHE A 746 -4.42 -18.24 25.88
N GLU A 747 -4.15 -19.54 25.94
CA GLU A 747 -3.30 -20.15 26.95
C GLU A 747 -1.97 -20.59 26.35
N VAL A 748 -0.90 -20.39 27.11
CA VAL A 748 0.44 -20.80 26.72
C VAL A 748 1.19 -21.39 27.91
N ALA A 749 1.90 -22.49 27.69
CA ALA A 749 2.74 -23.08 28.72
C ALA A 749 3.93 -22.16 29.04
N VAL A 750 4.16 -21.91 30.33
CA VAL A 750 5.30 -21.12 30.82
C VAL A 750 6.28 -22.01 31.57
N PRO A 751 7.59 -21.75 31.50
CA PRO A 751 8.57 -22.54 32.21
C PRO A 751 8.41 -22.36 33.72
N GLU A 752 8.71 -23.42 34.50
CA GLU A 752 8.62 -23.40 35.96
C GLU A 752 9.40 -22.23 36.58
N THR A 753 10.54 -21.88 35.98
CA THR A 753 11.38 -20.74 36.37
C THR A 753 10.72 -19.37 36.22
N SER A 754 9.59 -19.27 35.51
CA SER A 754 8.79 -18.04 35.39
C SER A 754 7.56 -18.03 36.30
N LEU A 755 7.18 -19.15 36.93
CA LEU A 755 5.97 -19.21 37.75
C LEU A 755 6.00 -18.27 38.95
N GLU A 756 7.15 -18.12 39.61
CA GLU A 756 7.30 -17.17 40.73
C GLU A 756 7.11 -15.71 40.27
N ALA A 757 7.67 -15.35 39.11
CA ALA A 757 7.49 -14.02 38.53
C ALA A 757 6.03 -13.75 38.16
N VAL A 758 5.31 -14.75 37.62
CA VAL A 758 3.89 -14.62 37.30
C VAL A 758 3.01 -14.56 38.55
N ARG A 759 3.31 -15.35 39.59
CA ARG A 759 2.57 -15.32 40.88
C ARG A 759 2.60 -13.96 41.55
N ALA A 760 3.67 -13.19 41.34
CA ALA A 760 3.79 -11.84 41.87
C ALA A 760 2.90 -10.82 41.13
N LEU A 761 2.32 -11.17 39.97
CA LEU A 761 1.46 -10.29 39.19
C LEU A 761 0.00 -10.40 39.63
N ALA A 762 -0.67 -9.26 39.73
CA ALA A 762 -2.11 -9.23 39.90
C ALA A 762 -2.81 -9.67 38.60
N GLN A 763 -3.97 -10.32 38.73
CA GLN A 763 -4.86 -10.54 37.61
C GLN A 763 -5.26 -9.19 36.98
N GLY A 764 -5.24 -9.11 35.65
CA GLY A 764 -5.43 -7.87 34.88
C GLY A 764 -4.16 -7.04 34.73
N ALA A 765 -3.04 -7.42 35.35
CA ALA A 765 -1.76 -6.77 35.10
C ALA A 765 -1.21 -7.14 33.71
N TRP A 766 -0.60 -6.18 33.03
CA TRP A 766 0.14 -6.48 31.81
C TRP A 766 1.43 -7.25 32.14
N THR A 767 1.81 -8.16 31.25
CA THR A 767 3.04 -8.93 31.30
C THR A 767 3.78 -8.85 29.96
N SER A 768 5.11 -8.82 30.03
CA SER A 768 5.97 -9.04 28.88
C SER A 768 6.41 -10.50 28.84
N VAL A 769 6.16 -11.16 27.73
CA VAL A 769 6.46 -12.57 27.51
C VAL A 769 7.52 -12.69 26.43
N THR A 770 8.56 -13.47 26.70
CA THR A 770 9.64 -13.75 25.75
C THR A 770 9.45 -15.13 25.17
N SER A 771 9.42 -15.22 23.83
CA SER A 771 9.24 -16.45 23.08
C SER A 771 10.39 -16.64 22.07
N PRO A 772 10.79 -17.87 21.76
CA PRO A 772 11.80 -18.11 20.74
C PRO A 772 11.24 -17.79 19.35
N HIS A 773 12.08 -17.25 18.47
CA HIS A 773 11.76 -17.21 17.05
C HIS A 773 11.72 -18.65 16.51
N HIS A 774 10.56 -19.10 16.02
CA HIS A 774 10.33 -20.47 15.52
C HIS A 774 10.59 -21.56 16.57
N PRO A 775 9.71 -21.72 17.58
CA PRO A 775 9.82 -22.84 18.51
C PRO A 775 9.82 -24.17 17.73
N ALA A 776 10.80 -25.04 18.00
CA ALA A 776 10.72 -26.43 17.57
C ALA A 776 9.50 -27.10 18.24
N ASP A 777 8.92 -28.13 17.63
CA ASP A 777 7.67 -28.77 18.11
C ASP A 777 7.72 -29.24 19.58
N ALA A 778 8.91 -29.48 20.14
CA ALA A 778 9.13 -29.89 21.53
C ALA A 778 9.74 -28.80 22.44
N ALA A 779 10.02 -27.60 21.92
CA ALA A 779 10.59 -26.52 22.71
C ALA A 779 9.48 -25.73 23.42
N PRO A 780 9.73 -25.19 24.62
CA PRO A 780 8.76 -24.35 25.30
C PRO A 780 8.44 -23.11 24.46
N ALA A 781 7.16 -22.82 24.29
CA ALA A 781 6.67 -21.69 23.50
C ALA A 781 7.01 -20.33 24.15
N VAL A 782 7.31 -20.33 25.46
CA VAL A 782 7.73 -19.19 26.27
C VAL A 782 9.03 -19.54 26.96
N THR A 783 10.00 -18.64 26.92
CA THR A 783 11.30 -18.79 27.63
C THR A 783 11.35 -17.96 28.91
N ALA A 784 10.59 -16.86 28.99
CA ALA A 784 10.53 -16.03 30.18
C ALA A 784 9.22 -15.23 30.23
N VAL A 785 8.72 -15.00 31.44
CA VAL A 785 7.63 -14.06 31.70
C VAL A 785 8.09 -13.07 32.76
N THR A 786 7.91 -11.78 32.50
CA THR A 786 8.21 -10.71 33.47
C THR A 786 7.00 -9.82 33.64
N ALA A 787 6.91 -9.11 34.78
CA ALA A 787 6.00 -7.98 34.90
C ALA A 787 6.17 -7.07 33.68
N TYR A 788 5.06 -6.60 33.10
CA TYR A 788 5.16 -5.52 32.11
C TYR A 788 5.61 -4.30 32.88
N ALA A 789 6.90 -4.05 32.84
CA ALA A 789 7.46 -2.90 33.47
C ALA A 789 7.22 -1.73 32.53
N ALA A 790 6.09 -1.06 32.71
CA ALA A 790 5.87 0.27 32.14
C ALA A 790 7.09 1.19 32.45
N SER A 791 7.78 0.94 33.59
CA SER A 791 8.87 1.77 34.11
C SER A 791 10.30 1.17 34.05
N ALA A 792 10.54 -0.11 33.71
CA ALA A 792 11.92 -0.68 33.80
C ALA A 792 12.85 -0.35 32.63
N MET A 793 12.42 0.48 31.68
CA MET A 793 13.37 1.21 30.83
C MET A 793 14.03 2.40 31.54
N LEU A 794 13.57 2.82 32.72
CA LEU A 794 14.19 3.92 33.50
C LEU A 794 15.39 3.47 34.34
N GLU A 795 15.39 2.26 34.92
CA GLU A 795 16.45 1.85 35.87
C GLU A 795 17.68 1.23 35.21
N SER A 796 17.56 0.64 34.00
CA SER A 796 18.72 0.13 33.25
C SER A 796 19.58 1.25 32.62
N ALA A 797 19.14 2.50 32.68
CA ALA A 797 19.90 3.68 32.24
C ALA A 797 20.56 4.45 33.41
N ALA A 798 20.34 4.00 34.65
CA ALA A 798 20.92 4.58 35.87
C ALA A 798 21.98 3.68 36.54
N GLN A 799 22.33 2.56 35.91
CA GLN A 799 23.54 1.75 36.17
C GLN A 799 24.38 1.71 34.90
#